data_AF-A9FH30-F1
#
_entry.id   AF-A9FH30-F1
#
_cell.length_a   1.000
_cell.length_b   1.000
_cell.length_c   1.000
_cell.angle_alpha   90.00
_cell.angle_beta   90.00
_cell.angle_gamma   90.00
#
_symmetry.space_group_name_H-M   'P 1'
#
loop_
_entity.id
_entity.type
_entity.pdbx_description
1 polymer ?
#
loop_
_entity_poly.entity_id
_entity_poly.type
_entity_poly.pdbx_seq_one_letter_code
_entity_poly.pdbx_strand_id
1 'polypeptide(L)'
;MAYEDLRRRAAELAAIGQRDRGAALLAAAGDHAGASELLERVCDFAGAAREALAAGDPARAALMAALGGDEALAREALERIAATSPRDAALRAAADLAARGFSRHAGALFAALGAHAAAAEAFTAAHDACRAAESFELAGRPADGARVLEAALRRRPGDAAAWLALGELLARHGRTEAAVRALQQLPPAAAERARALPLLGRCLSELGLEDAARTVRDELARLDPPGQEALSSRGAAPGSAAAGAPPAGPAPVGPLLFGRYETLREVTATPHARVVEARDRITAERVAVKIFAGAAFGAGRDALLRFEREARALAQLRHPNVVALRAYHPEGPAMVLAWMTGGSLIERLRGEPVTPARAVEIAGALLSALGEAHRLGILHRDVKPSNVLFDEIGTAHLADFGAAHLGDLSSTATAGAIGTFAYMSPEQRMGRPATLASDLYGVGAVLAELLTGEPPAPAVRGRLDPAPSEVHPDLTAAHDAAVAALLAEDPAARPADAFEARRAITAMAWPERPRPRRSRGSGRPRSSDAPPATAARLAATLEVGDSRDTEGRWHDAWLDRDVLVLQLDDATLARARAFARAGHAALTSVLRVDLASGEVWVALPQGRALADEARALTRAQRARLGEAIAALHAAGGAHGCIDSQHLYVHDGELTLAYPREAPGDVEELASRDLAALQELDRNALDEL
;
A
#
# COMPACT_ATOMS: atom_id res chain seq x y z
N MET A 1 -19.72 -51.03 -60.15
CA MET A 1 -19.17 -49.93 -60.99
C MET A 1 -17.68 -49.88 -60.75
N ALA A 2 -16.86 -49.58 -61.76
CA ALA A 2 -15.43 -49.44 -61.54
C ALA A 2 -15.15 -48.23 -60.63
N TYR A 3 -14.04 -48.24 -59.89
CA TYR A 3 -13.64 -47.13 -59.01
C TYR A 3 -13.62 -45.77 -59.75
N GLU A 4 -13.20 -45.76 -61.01
CA GLU A 4 -13.21 -44.57 -61.87
C GLU A 4 -14.62 -44.08 -62.21
N ASP A 5 -15.59 -44.97 -62.36
CA ASP A 5 -17.00 -44.61 -62.61
C ASP A 5 -17.62 -43.96 -61.36
N LEU A 6 -17.26 -44.46 -60.17
CA LEU A 6 -17.70 -43.90 -58.88
C LEU A 6 -17.12 -42.50 -58.67
N ARG A 7 -15.83 -42.28 -58.94
CA ARG A 7 -15.22 -40.93 -58.89
C ARG A 7 -15.83 -39.97 -59.90
N ARG A 8 -16.08 -40.43 -61.13
CA ARG A 8 -16.75 -39.63 -62.16
C ARG A 8 -18.16 -39.24 -61.71
N ARG A 9 -18.92 -40.19 -61.16
CA ARG A 9 -20.27 -39.93 -60.67
C ARG A 9 -20.30 -39.00 -59.46
N ALA A 10 -19.34 -39.13 -58.54
CA ALA A 10 -19.19 -38.19 -57.43
C ALA A 10 -18.85 -36.77 -57.92
N ALA A 11 -18.00 -36.64 -58.95
CA ALA A 11 -17.69 -35.35 -59.56
C ALA A 11 -18.91 -34.73 -60.28
N GLU A 12 -19.70 -35.54 -60.99
CA GLU A 12 -20.98 -35.10 -61.58
C GLU A 12 -21.96 -34.62 -60.50
N LEU A 13 -22.13 -35.38 -59.42
CA LEU A 13 -22.97 -35.00 -58.28
C LEU A 13 -22.48 -33.69 -57.64
N ALA A 14 -21.17 -33.52 -57.49
CA ALA A 14 -20.57 -32.29 -56.99
C ALA A 14 -20.80 -31.09 -57.92
N ALA A 15 -20.76 -31.28 -59.24
CA ALA A 15 -20.99 -30.24 -60.24
C ALA A 15 -22.43 -29.70 -60.21
N ILE A 16 -23.41 -30.56 -59.91
CA ILE A 16 -24.82 -30.16 -59.75
C ILE A 16 -25.20 -29.75 -58.32
N GLY A 17 -24.21 -29.54 -57.45
CA GLY A 17 -24.41 -29.08 -56.07
C GLY A 17 -24.79 -30.17 -55.05
N GLN A 18 -24.88 -31.45 -55.46
CA GLN A 18 -25.17 -32.59 -54.58
C GLN A 18 -23.90 -33.21 -53.98
N ARG A 19 -23.05 -32.37 -53.38
CA ARG A 19 -21.73 -32.78 -52.88
C ARG A 19 -21.79 -33.80 -51.74
N ASP A 20 -22.81 -33.76 -50.86
CA ASP A 20 -23.00 -34.75 -49.78
C ASP A 20 -23.24 -36.16 -50.31
N ARG A 21 -24.05 -36.27 -51.37
CA ARG A 21 -24.31 -37.55 -52.05
C ARG A 21 -23.08 -38.05 -52.78
N GLY A 22 -22.30 -37.13 -53.36
CA GLY A 22 -21.00 -37.45 -53.95
C GLY A 22 -20.02 -37.99 -52.91
N ALA A 23 -19.94 -37.36 -51.74
CA ALA A 23 -19.09 -37.80 -50.64
C ALA A 23 -19.51 -39.17 -50.08
N ALA A 24 -20.81 -39.39 -49.84
CA ALA A 24 -21.31 -40.68 -49.38
C ALA A 24 -21.02 -41.81 -50.37
N LEU A 25 -21.06 -41.52 -51.68
CA LEU A 25 -20.72 -42.47 -52.73
C LEU A 25 -19.21 -42.79 -52.77
N LEU A 26 -18.34 -41.81 -52.54
CA LEU A 26 -16.90 -42.04 -52.41
C LEU A 26 -16.55 -42.82 -51.14
N ALA A 27 -17.16 -42.48 -50.00
CA ALA A 27 -16.96 -43.20 -48.74
C ALA A 27 -17.40 -44.66 -48.85
N ALA A 28 -18.56 -44.94 -49.46
CA ALA A 28 -19.03 -46.30 -49.73
C ALA A 28 -18.11 -47.08 -50.69
N ALA A 29 -17.31 -46.39 -51.50
CA ALA A 29 -16.32 -46.96 -52.40
C ALA A 29 -14.93 -47.14 -51.77
N GLY A 30 -14.74 -46.73 -50.50
CA GLY A 30 -13.45 -46.74 -49.80
C GLY A 30 -12.53 -45.56 -50.13
N ASP A 31 -12.98 -44.58 -50.94
CA ASP A 31 -12.23 -43.34 -51.21
C ASP A 31 -12.51 -42.28 -50.13
N HIS A 32 -12.09 -42.58 -48.91
CA HIS A 32 -12.28 -41.71 -47.75
C HIS A 32 -11.57 -40.35 -47.91
N ALA A 33 -10.43 -40.30 -48.61
CA ALA A 33 -9.72 -39.05 -48.88
C ALA A 33 -10.55 -38.12 -49.80
N GLY A 34 -11.07 -38.66 -50.91
CA GLY A 34 -11.94 -37.91 -51.81
C GLY A 34 -13.27 -37.51 -51.16
N ALA A 35 -13.85 -38.37 -50.32
CA ALA A 35 -15.04 -38.05 -49.53
C ALA A 35 -14.79 -36.87 -48.58
N SER A 36 -13.65 -36.86 -47.87
CA SER A 36 -13.26 -35.77 -46.99
C SER A 36 -13.14 -34.42 -47.71
N GLU A 37 -12.55 -34.38 -48.90
CA GLU A 37 -12.45 -33.15 -49.70
C GLU A 37 -13.80 -32.62 -50.19
N LEU A 38 -14.71 -33.50 -50.58
CA LEU A 38 -16.05 -33.08 -51.00
C LEU A 38 -16.87 -32.52 -49.84
N LEU A 39 -16.75 -33.11 -48.65
CA LEU A 39 -17.44 -32.65 -47.43
C LEU A 39 -16.89 -31.30 -46.94
N GLU A 40 -15.57 -31.07 -47.06
CA GLU A 40 -14.98 -29.75 -46.77
C GLU A 40 -15.58 -28.64 -47.65
N ARG A 41 -15.79 -28.91 -48.95
CA ARG A 41 -16.34 -27.93 -49.91
C ARG A 41 -17.80 -27.53 -49.64
N VAL A 42 -18.53 -28.31 -48.84
CA VAL A 42 -19.88 -27.99 -48.36
C VAL A 42 -19.90 -27.54 -46.91
N CYS A 43 -18.73 -27.36 -46.31
CA CYS A 43 -18.58 -27.00 -44.90
C CYS A 43 -19.13 -28.06 -43.92
N ASP A 44 -19.27 -29.34 -44.33
CA ASP A 44 -19.48 -30.46 -43.40
C ASP A 44 -18.13 -30.92 -42.85
N PHE A 45 -17.57 -30.12 -41.95
CA PHE A 45 -16.25 -30.36 -41.38
C PHE A 45 -16.20 -31.59 -40.46
N ALA A 46 -17.29 -31.92 -39.77
CA ALA A 46 -17.36 -33.11 -38.92
C ALA A 46 -17.40 -34.39 -39.76
N GLY A 47 -18.16 -34.40 -40.87
CA GLY A 47 -18.09 -35.45 -41.87
C GLY A 47 -16.71 -35.57 -42.50
N ALA A 48 -16.13 -34.45 -42.93
CA ALA A 48 -14.80 -34.40 -43.54
C ALA A 48 -13.71 -34.95 -42.60
N ALA A 49 -13.82 -34.69 -41.30
CA ALA A 49 -12.89 -35.19 -40.29
C ALA A 49 -12.97 -36.71 -40.08
N ARG A 50 -14.18 -37.29 -40.04
CA ARG A 50 -14.37 -38.74 -39.92
C ARG A 50 -13.79 -39.47 -41.13
N GLU A 51 -14.06 -38.96 -42.32
CA GLU A 51 -13.52 -39.52 -43.56
C GLU A 51 -12.00 -39.35 -43.62
N ALA A 52 -11.43 -38.24 -43.13
CA ALA A 52 -9.97 -38.08 -43.03
C ALA A 52 -9.31 -39.09 -42.08
N LEU A 53 -9.94 -39.42 -40.94
CA LEU A 53 -9.46 -40.49 -40.05
C LEU A 53 -9.52 -41.86 -40.72
N ALA A 54 -10.62 -42.17 -41.41
CA ALA A 54 -10.77 -43.41 -42.16
C ALA A 54 -9.76 -43.55 -43.30
N ALA A 55 -9.35 -42.42 -43.90
CA ALA A 55 -8.29 -42.34 -44.90
C ALA A 55 -6.86 -42.49 -44.31
N GLY A 56 -6.70 -42.51 -42.98
CA GLY A 56 -5.40 -42.56 -42.34
C GLY A 56 -4.64 -41.23 -42.33
N ASP A 57 -5.34 -40.10 -42.47
CA ASP A 57 -4.78 -38.75 -42.39
C ASP A 57 -5.26 -38.04 -41.10
N PRO A 58 -4.62 -38.33 -39.96
CA PRO A 58 -5.06 -37.77 -38.68
C PRO A 58 -4.73 -36.27 -38.55
N ALA A 59 -3.79 -35.73 -39.34
CA ALA A 59 -3.48 -34.29 -39.36
C ALA A 59 -4.61 -33.49 -40.01
N ARG A 60 -5.09 -33.94 -41.18
CA ARG A 60 -6.27 -33.38 -41.82
C ARG A 60 -7.51 -33.55 -40.94
N ALA A 61 -7.68 -34.71 -40.33
CA ALA A 61 -8.81 -34.95 -39.43
C ALA A 61 -8.82 -34.00 -38.23
N ALA A 62 -7.66 -33.76 -37.60
CA ALA A 62 -7.56 -32.81 -36.48
C ALA A 62 -7.94 -31.39 -36.90
N LEU A 63 -7.50 -30.94 -38.08
CA LEU A 63 -7.87 -29.63 -38.62
C LEU A 63 -9.37 -29.52 -38.93
N MET A 64 -9.93 -30.52 -39.61
CA MET A 64 -11.35 -30.54 -39.96
C MET A 64 -12.24 -30.64 -38.71
N ALA A 65 -11.86 -31.47 -37.73
CA ALA A 65 -12.60 -31.58 -36.48
C ALA A 65 -12.57 -30.27 -35.68
N ALA A 66 -11.41 -29.57 -35.67
CA ALA A 66 -11.28 -28.26 -35.04
C ALA A 66 -12.13 -27.17 -35.75
N LEU A 67 -12.19 -27.18 -37.08
CA LEU A 67 -13.07 -26.31 -37.87
C LEU A 67 -14.56 -26.60 -37.62
N GLY A 68 -14.93 -27.87 -37.44
CA GLY A 68 -16.28 -28.31 -37.16
C GLY A 68 -16.73 -28.19 -35.70
N GLY A 69 -15.82 -27.89 -34.78
CA GLY A 69 -16.09 -27.86 -33.33
C GLY A 69 -16.33 -29.23 -32.70
N ASP A 70 -15.92 -30.32 -33.35
CA ASP A 70 -16.05 -31.69 -32.83
C ASP A 70 -14.84 -32.05 -31.96
N GLU A 71 -14.91 -31.68 -30.68
CA GLU A 71 -13.82 -31.85 -29.70
C GLU A 71 -13.45 -33.32 -29.46
N ALA A 72 -14.41 -34.25 -29.57
CA ALA A 72 -14.15 -35.67 -29.35
C ALA A 72 -13.32 -36.25 -30.51
N LEU A 73 -13.72 -35.91 -31.73
CA LEU A 73 -13.03 -36.33 -32.95
C LEU A 73 -11.67 -35.65 -33.10
N ALA A 74 -11.57 -34.37 -32.73
CA ALA A 74 -10.30 -33.65 -32.70
C ALA A 74 -9.33 -34.34 -31.73
N ARG A 75 -9.77 -34.68 -30.51
CA ARG A 75 -8.94 -35.39 -29.53
C ARG A 75 -8.46 -36.74 -30.04
N GLU A 76 -9.34 -37.56 -30.63
CA GLU A 76 -8.97 -38.84 -31.25
C GLU A 76 -7.90 -38.66 -32.34
N ALA A 77 -8.09 -37.67 -33.22
CA ALA A 77 -7.14 -37.36 -34.27
C ALA A 77 -5.78 -36.93 -33.70
N LEU A 78 -5.74 -36.06 -32.68
CA LEU A 78 -4.50 -35.65 -32.02
C LEU A 78 -3.77 -36.82 -31.35
N GLU A 79 -4.49 -37.70 -30.65
CA GLU A 79 -3.94 -38.92 -30.05
C GLU A 79 -3.31 -39.83 -31.13
N ARG A 80 -3.98 -39.95 -32.27
CA ARG A 80 -3.47 -40.73 -33.41
C ARG A 80 -2.25 -40.10 -34.06
N ILE A 81 -2.19 -38.77 -34.20
CA ILE A 81 -0.97 -38.07 -34.65
C ILE A 81 0.19 -38.39 -33.71
N ALA A 82 -0.01 -38.21 -32.40
CA ALA A 82 1.04 -38.43 -31.40
C ALA A 82 1.55 -39.88 -31.36
N ALA A 83 0.67 -40.86 -31.61
CA ALA A 83 1.01 -42.28 -31.57
C ALA A 83 1.65 -42.81 -32.87
N THR A 84 1.24 -42.29 -34.03
CA THR A 84 1.56 -42.92 -35.34
C THR A 84 2.47 -42.09 -36.23
N SER A 85 2.57 -40.78 -36.01
CA SER A 85 3.33 -39.89 -36.88
C SER A 85 4.79 -39.71 -36.40
N PRO A 86 5.76 -39.57 -37.31
CA PRO A 86 7.11 -39.14 -36.93
C PRO A 86 7.07 -37.81 -36.17
N ARG A 87 7.92 -37.66 -35.14
CA ARG A 87 7.93 -36.49 -34.25
C ARG A 87 7.95 -35.15 -35.00
N ASP A 88 8.79 -35.01 -36.01
CA ASP A 88 8.89 -33.76 -36.79
C ASP A 88 7.62 -33.46 -37.59
N ALA A 89 6.93 -34.49 -38.10
CA ALA A 89 5.67 -34.33 -38.79
C ALA A 89 4.55 -33.94 -37.81
N ALA A 90 4.53 -34.55 -36.62
CA ALA A 90 3.59 -34.21 -35.56
C ALA A 90 3.79 -32.78 -35.02
N LEU A 91 5.04 -32.33 -34.87
CA LEU A 91 5.36 -30.94 -34.49
C LEU A 91 4.93 -29.93 -35.57
N ARG A 92 5.11 -30.27 -36.86
CA ARG A 92 4.60 -29.43 -37.96
C ARG A 92 3.08 -29.35 -37.97
N ALA A 93 2.39 -30.47 -37.71
CA ALA A 93 0.93 -30.49 -37.60
C ALA A 93 0.45 -29.61 -36.42
N ALA A 94 1.12 -29.68 -35.27
CA ALA A 94 0.82 -28.81 -34.12
C ALA A 94 1.04 -27.32 -34.45
N ALA A 95 2.14 -26.99 -35.14
CA ALA A 95 2.43 -25.61 -35.56
C ALA A 95 1.42 -25.08 -36.58
N ASP A 96 0.96 -25.92 -37.53
CA ASP A 96 -0.07 -25.55 -38.50
C ASP A 96 -1.42 -25.27 -37.81
N LEU A 97 -1.82 -26.10 -36.84
CA LEU A 97 -3.00 -25.83 -36.01
C LEU A 97 -2.88 -24.50 -35.24
N ALA A 98 -1.71 -24.21 -34.67
CA ALA A 98 -1.47 -22.95 -33.95
C ALA A 98 -1.56 -21.74 -34.88
N ALA A 99 -0.92 -21.81 -36.05
CA ALA A 99 -0.92 -20.74 -37.05
C ALA A 99 -2.32 -20.42 -37.59
N ARG A 100 -3.22 -21.41 -37.59
CA ARG A 100 -4.62 -21.29 -38.00
C ARG A 100 -5.56 -20.86 -36.87
N GLY A 101 -5.04 -20.56 -35.69
CA GLY A 101 -5.83 -20.10 -34.53
C GLY A 101 -6.42 -21.21 -33.66
N PHE A 102 -6.12 -22.49 -33.93
CA PHE A 102 -6.57 -23.62 -33.11
C PHE A 102 -5.62 -23.89 -31.95
N SER A 103 -5.30 -22.86 -31.17
CA SER A 103 -4.23 -22.88 -30.16
C SER A 103 -4.46 -23.91 -29.05
N ARG A 104 -5.72 -24.22 -28.70
CA ARG A 104 -6.05 -25.27 -27.70
C ARG A 104 -5.67 -26.67 -28.17
N HIS A 105 -5.97 -26.98 -29.44
CA HIS A 105 -5.65 -28.25 -30.09
C HIS A 105 -4.14 -28.38 -30.33
N ALA A 106 -3.51 -27.30 -30.79
CA ALA A 106 -2.06 -27.23 -30.94
C ALA A 106 -1.34 -27.47 -29.60
N GLY A 107 -1.80 -26.83 -28.52
CA GLY A 107 -1.25 -27.01 -27.18
C GLY A 107 -1.33 -28.45 -26.69
N ALA A 108 -2.48 -29.11 -26.90
CA ALA A 108 -2.66 -30.52 -26.54
C ALA A 108 -1.69 -31.43 -27.30
N LEU A 109 -1.48 -31.19 -28.59
CA LEU A 109 -0.54 -31.97 -29.40
C LEU A 109 0.92 -31.71 -29.00
N PHE A 110 1.32 -30.45 -28.79
CA PHE A 110 2.65 -30.12 -28.29
C PHE A 110 2.93 -30.77 -26.93
N ALA A 111 1.94 -30.80 -26.03
CA ALA A 111 2.07 -31.44 -24.72
C ALA A 111 2.26 -32.97 -24.85
N ALA A 112 1.47 -33.63 -25.71
CA ALA A 112 1.60 -35.06 -25.97
C ALA A 112 2.97 -35.45 -26.57
N LEU A 113 3.60 -34.53 -27.32
CA LEU A 113 4.93 -34.72 -27.91
C LEU A 113 6.08 -34.35 -26.97
N GLY A 114 5.80 -33.90 -25.74
CA GLY A 114 6.79 -33.42 -24.78
C GLY A 114 7.41 -32.07 -25.15
N ALA A 115 6.83 -31.33 -26.08
CA ALA A 115 7.25 -29.98 -26.47
C ALA A 115 6.62 -28.93 -25.54
N HIS A 116 6.91 -29.03 -24.24
CA HIS A 116 6.20 -28.33 -23.18
C HIS A 116 6.26 -26.78 -23.28
N ALA A 117 7.35 -26.20 -23.78
CA ALA A 117 7.44 -24.75 -24.00
C ALA A 117 6.45 -24.26 -25.07
N ALA A 118 6.39 -24.95 -26.21
CA ALA A 118 5.44 -24.64 -27.29
C ALA A 118 3.99 -24.93 -26.86
N ALA A 119 3.77 -25.98 -26.08
CA ALA A 119 2.47 -26.29 -25.50
C ALA A 119 1.99 -25.15 -24.58
N ALA A 120 2.87 -24.63 -23.74
CA ALA A 120 2.55 -23.54 -22.82
C ALA A 120 2.17 -22.25 -23.54
N GLU A 121 2.90 -21.88 -24.60
CA GLU A 121 2.58 -20.73 -25.45
C GLU A 121 1.23 -20.90 -26.16
N ALA A 122 0.97 -22.09 -26.70
CA ALA A 122 -0.29 -22.40 -27.38
C ALA A 122 -1.50 -22.38 -26.41
N PHE A 123 -1.38 -22.95 -25.21
CA PHE A 123 -2.45 -22.87 -24.20
C PHE A 123 -2.65 -21.44 -23.67
N THR A 124 -1.58 -20.64 -23.59
CA THR A 124 -1.69 -19.21 -23.23
C THR A 124 -2.50 -18.44 -24.27
N ALA A 125 -2.22 -18.68 -25.56
CA ALA A 125 -2.98 -18.10 -26.67
C ALA A 125 -4.44 -18.57 -26.67
N ALA A 126 -4.70 -19.81 -26.24
CA ALA A 126 -6.05 -20.37 -26.07
C ALA A 126 -6.78 -19.88 -24.80
N HIS A 127 -6.13 -19.09 -23.94
CA HIS A 127 -6.64 -18.68 -22.63
C HIS A 127 -6.96 -19.86 -21.68
N ASP A 128 -6.31 -21.01 -21.86
CA ASP A 128 -6.38 -22.18 -20.98
C ASP A 128 -5.23 -22.15 -19.96
N ALA A 129 -5.43 -21.41 -18.88
CA ALA A 129 -4.35 -21.06 -17.97
C ALA A 129 -3.83 -22.25 -17.14
N CYS A 130 -4.70 -23.20 -16.78
CA CYS A 130 -4.30 -24.38 -16.02
C CYS A 130 -3.36 -25.27 -16.83
N ARG A 131 -3.72 -25.59 -18.08
CA ARG A 131 -2.87 -26.39 -18.97
C ARG A 131 -1.61 -25.65 -19.40
N ALA A 132 -1.69 -24.33 -19.57
CA ALA A 132 -0.51 -23.51 -19.83
C ALA A 132 0.48 -23.57 -18.65
N ALA A 133 -0.01 -23.48 -17.41
CA ALA A 133 0.85 -23.52 -16.24
C ALA A 133 1.50 -24.88 -16.00
N GLU A 134 0.75 -25.97 -16.17
CA GLU A 134 1.30 -27.32 -16.15
C GLU A 134 2.40 -27.50 -17.21
N SER A 135 2.16 -26.99 -18.42
CA SER A 135 3.15 -27.05 -19.50
C SER A 135 4.39 -26.18 -19.22
N PHE A 136 4.21 -25.00 -18.63
CA PHE A 136 5.34 -24.15 -18.21
C PHE A 136 6.17 -24.82 -17.11
N GLU A 137 5.53 -25.50 -16.15
CA GLU A 137 6.21 -26.25 -15.11
C GLU A 137 7.06 -27.39 -15.69
N LEU A 138 6.47 -28.22 -16.56
CA LEU A 138 7.18 -29.31 -17.25
C LEU A 138 8.32 -28.81 -18.15
N ALA A 139 8.24 -27.59 -18.65
CA ALA A 139 9.32 -26.91 -19.38
C ALA A 139 10.41 -26.31 -18.46
N GLY A 140 10.36 -26.51 -17.15
CA GLY A 140 11.30 -25.92 -16.19
C GLY A 140 11.10 -24.42 -15.96
N ARG A 141 9.92 -23.90 -16.30
CA ARG A 141 9.54 -22.48 -16.22
C ARG A 141 8.33 -22.23 -15.30
N PRO A 142 8.31 -22.75 -14.05
CA PRO A 142 7.14 -22.64 -13.17
C PRO A 142 6.72 -21.20 -12.84
N ALA A 143 7.67 -20.24 -12.87
CA ALA A 143 7.38 -18.82 -12.69
C ALA A 143 6.56 -18.21 -13.84
N ASP A 144 6.69 -18.74 -15.06
CA ASP A 144 5.83 -18.37 -16.19
C ASP A 144 4.44 -19.00 -16.03
N GLY A 145 4.38 -20.24 -15.54
CA GLY A 145 3.11 -20.92 -15.25
C GLY A 145 2.28 -20.19 -14.19
N ALA A 146 2.90 -19.76 -13.10
CA ALA A 146 2.25 -18.94 -12.08
C ALA A 146 1.73 -17.61 -12.68
N ARG A 147 2.53 -16.95 -13.53
CA ARG A 147 2.12 -15.69 -14.19
C ARG A 147 0.89 -15.86 -15.09
N VAL A 148 0.78 -16.99 -15.79
CA VAL A 148 -0.38 -17.26 -16.64
C VAL A 148 -1.64 -17.54 -15.81
N LEU A 149 -1.52 -18.30 -14.71
CA LEU A 149 -2.62 -18.51 -13.76
C LEU A 149 -3.07 -17.20 -13.12
N GLU A 150 -2.13 -16.38 -12.63
CA GLU A 150 -2.42 -15.05 -12.06
C GLU A 150 -3.09 -14.13 -13.08
N ALA A 151 -2.64 -14.13 -14.33
CA ALA A 151 -3.25 -13.35 -15.40
C ALA A 151 -4.69 -13.80 -15.71
N ALA A 152 -4.97 -15.11 -15.64
CA ALA A 152 -6.32 -15.63 -15.81
C ALA A 152 -7.22 -15.32 -14.62
N LEU A 153 -6.71 -15.44 -13.39
CA LEU A 153 -7.42 -15.09 -12.16
C LEU A 153 -7.75 -13.60 -12.07
N ARG A 154 -6.90 -12.71 -12.63
CA ARG A 154 -7.25 -11.28 -12.79
C ARG A 154 -8.47 -11.06 -13.68
N ARG A 155 -8.70 -11.92 -14.67
CA ARG A 155 -9.87 -11.83 -15.56
C ARG A 155 -11.09 -12.53 -14.96
N ARG A 156 -10.88 -13.65 -14.26
CA ARG A 156 -11.93 -14.46 -13.63
C ARG A 156 -11.52 -14.85 -12.20
N PRO A 157 -11.73 -13.96 -11.21
CA PRO A 157 -11.32 -14.21 -9.82
C PRO A 157 -12.03 -15.40 -9.16
N GLY A 158 -13.21 -15.79 -9.67
CA GLY A 158 -13.98 -16.94 -9.17
C GLY A 158 -13.58 -18.30 -9.76
N ASP A 159 -12.51 -18.37 -10.57
CA ASP A 159 -12.05 -19.63 -11.17
C ASP A 159 -11.33 -20.51 -10.14
N ALA A 160 -12.10 -21.39 -9.49
CA ALA A 160 -11.60 -22.28 -8.44
C ALA A 160 -10.51 -23.24 -8.95
N ALA A 161 -10.61 -23.72 -10.19
CA ALA A 161 -9.60 -24.59 -10.79
C ALA A 161 -8.25 -23.86 -10.94
N ALA A 162 -8.27 -22.59 -11.36
CA ALA A 162 -7.06 -21.79 -11.47
C ALA A 162 -6.43 -21.46 -10.09
N TRP A 163 -7.24 -21.23 -9.05
CA TRP A 163 -6.74 -21.05 -7.69
C TRP A 163 -6.07 -22.30 -7.11
N LEU A 164 -6.70 -23.47 -7.30
CA LEU A 164 -6.13 -24.75 -6.88
C LEU A 164 -4.80 -25.01 -7.60
N ALA A 165 -4.78 -24.86 -8.92
CA ALA A 165 -3.58 -25.07 -9.74
C ALA A 165 -2.44 -24.12 -9.32
N LEU A 166 -2.74 -22.85 -9.01
CA LEU A 166 -1.75 -21.90 -8.52
C LEU A 166 -1.21 -22.32 -7.15
N GLY A 167 -2.07 -22.73 -6.23
CA GLY A 167 -1.67 -23.21 -4.90
C GLY A 167 -0.78 -24.44 -4.96
N GLU A 168 -1.14 -25.44 -5.77
CA GLU A 168 -0.36 -26.66 -5.97
C GLU A 168 1.01 -26.39 -6.60
N LEU A 169 1.07 -25.52 -7.62
CA LEU A 169 2.31 -25.11 -8.27
C LEU A 169 3.25 -24.40 -7.28
N LEU A 170 2.73 -23.45 -6.51
CA LEU A 170 3.52 -22.69 -5.54
C LEU A 170 4.04 -23.59 -4.41
N ALA A 171 3.23 -24.53 -3.91
CA ALA A 171 3.64 -25.45 -2.86
C ALA A 171 4.80 -26.35 -3.31
N ARG A 172 4.70 -26.94 -4.52
CA ARG A 172 5.74 -27.81 -5.08
C ARG A 172 7.08 -27.10 -5.24
N HIS A 173 7.08 -25.79 -5.45
CA HIS A 173 8.28 -24.98 -5.61
C HIS A 173 8.71 -24.22 -4.34
N GLY A 174 8.31 -24.69 -3.16
CA GLY A 174 8.79 -24.16 -1.87
C GLY A 174 8.28 -22.75 -1.54
N ARG A 175 7.21 -22.30 -2.21
CA ARG A 175 6.56 -21.02 -1.94
C ARG A 175 5.37 -21.24 -1.00
N THR A 176 5.62 -21.88 0.14
CA THR A 176 4.62 -22.36 1.10
C THR A 176 3.63 -21.27 1.52
N GLU A 177 4.11 -20.05 1.85
CA GLU A 177 3.21 -18.92 2.18
C GLU A 177 2.30 -18.52 1.02
N ALA A 178 2.84 -18.45 -0.21
CA ALA A 178 2.07 -18.06 -1.39
C ALA A 178 1.06 -19.17 -1.77
N ALA A 179 1.42 -20.43 -1.56
CA ALA A 179 0.53 -21.57 -1.74
C ALA A 179 -0.65 -21.51 -0.76
N VAL A 180 -0.40 -21.26 0.53
CA VAL A 180 -1.45 -21.06 1.54
C VAL A 180 -2.41 -19.95 1.09
N ARG A 181 -1.89 -18.80 0.64
CA ARG A 181 -2.71 -17.67 0.18
C ARG A 181 -3.59 -18.04 -1.01
N ALA A 182 -3.04 -18.71 -2.02
CA ALA A 182 -3.79 -19.15 -3.20
C ALA A 182 -4.87 -20.18 -2.85
N LEU A 183 -4.56 -21.16 -2.00
CA LEU A 183 -5.51 -22.18 -1.56
C LEU A 183 -6.61 -21.61 -0.65
N GLN A 184 -6.34 -20.52 0.07
CA GLN A 184 -7.34 -19.80 0.87
C GLN A 184 -8.34 -19.00 0.02
N GLN A 185 -8.03 -18.66 -1.23
CA GLN A 185 -8.97 -17.98 -2.13
C GLN A 185 -10.04 -18.92 -2.70
N LEU A 186 -9.90 -20.24 -2.52
CA LEU A 186 -10.89 -21.21 -2.97
C LEU A 186 -12.21 -21.01 -2.22
N PRO A 187 -13.34 -20.83 -2.94
CA PRO A 187 -14.64 -20.69 -2.30
C PRO A 187 -14.95 -21.91 -1.41
N PRO A 188 -15.55 -21.73 -0.21
CA PRO A 188 -15.85 -22.85 0.70
C PRO A 188 -16.74 -23.93 0.08
N ALA A 189 -17.60 -23.54 -0.86
CA ALA A 189 -18.52 -24.45 -1.57
C ALA A 189 -17.92 -25.05 -2.85
N ALA A 190 -16.68 -24.71 -3.24
CA ALA A 190 -16.05 -25.24 -4.44
C ALA A 190 -15.59 -26.69 -4.21
N ALA A 191 -15.78 -27.56 -5.21
CA ALA A 191 -15.31 -28.95 -5.13
C ALA A 191 -13.78 -29.03 -4.96
N GLU A 192 -13.07 -28.06 -5.52
CA GLU A 192 -11.63 -27.87 -5.42
C GLU A 192 -11.16 -27.55 -3.99
N ARG A 193 -12.04 -27.03 -3.12
CA ARG A 193 -11.72 -26.70 -1.73
C ARG A 193 -11.37 -27.96 -0.94
N ALA A 194 -12.16 -29.02 -1.06
CA ALA A 194 -11.89 -30.29 -0.39
C ALA A 194 -10.52 -30.86 -0.78
N ARG A 195 -10.14 -30.74 -2.06
CA ARG A 195 -8.83 -31.15 -2.59
C ARG A 195 -7.68 -30.28 -2.07
N ALA A 196 -7.94 -29.00 -1.80
CA ALA A 196 -6.94 -28.06 -1.29
C ALA A 196 -6.63 -28.22 0.20
N LEU A 197 -7.60 -28.66 1.03
CA LEU A 197 -7.45 -28.68 2.50
C LEU A 197 -6.26 -29.51 3.01
N PRO A 198 -5.95 -30.71 2.48
CA PRO A 198 -4.77 -31.46 2.92
C PRO A 198 -3.46 -30.70 2.63
N LEU A 199 -3.36 -30.08 1.45
CA LEU A 199 -2.18 -29.29 1.08
C LEU A 199 -2.06 -28.04 1.94
N LEU A 200 -3.19 -27.34 2.16
CA LEU A 200 -3.28 -26.16 3.01
C LEU A 200 -2.86 -26.48 4.46
N GLY A 201 -3.34 -27.59 5.02
CA GLY A 201 -2.99 -28.03 6.36
C GLY A 201 -1.49 -28.31 6.51
N ARG A 202 -0.88 -29.02 5.54
CA ARG A 202 0.58 -29.26 5.54
C ARG A 202 1.38 -27.97 5.46
N CYS A 203 1.02 -27.08 4.54
CA CYS A 203 1.72 -25.81 4.39
C CYS A 203 1.60 -24.92 5.63
N LEU A 204 0.47 -24.96 6.35
CA LEU A 204 0.32 -24.23 7.62
C LEU A 204 1.20 -24.81 8.74
N SER A 205 1.29 -26.15 8.84
CA SER A 205 2.20 -26.81 9.78
C SER A 205 3.67 -26.48 9.49
N GLU A 206 4.10 -26.49 8.22
CA GLU A 206 5.46 -26.10 7.81
C GLU A 206 5.81 -24.66 8.21
N LEU A 207 4.83 -23.76 8.29
CA LEU A 207 5.00 -22.37 8.72
C LEU A 207 4.94 -22.20 10.25
N GLY A 208 4.83 -23.28 11.02
CA GLY A 208 4.70 -23.23 12.48
C GLY A 208 3.33 -22.76 12.98
N LEU A 209 2.31 -22.73 12.11
CA LEU A 209 0.95 -22.27 12.42
C LEU A 209 0.05 -23.45 12.81
N GLU A 210 0.40 -24.17 13.88
CA GLU A 210 -0.27 -25.44 14.19
C GLU A 210 -1.74 -25.32 14.58
N ASP A 211 -2.16 -24.21 15.18
CA ASP A 211 -3.57 -24.00 15.50
C ASP A 211 -4.42 -23.72 14.24
N ALA A 212 -3.83 -23.05 13.24
CA ALA A 212 -4.46 -22.89 11.93
C ALA A 212 -4.51 -24.23 11.16
N ALA A 213 -3.43 -25.00 11.19
CA ALA A 213 -3.38 -26.33 10.60
C ALA A 213 -4.41 -27.27 11.26
N ARG A 214 -4.60 -27.17 12.58
CA ARG A 214 -5.65 -27.90 13.32
C ARG A 214 -7.05 -27.50 12.84
N THR A 215 -7.30 -26.20 12.69
CA THR A 215 -8.59 -25.69 12.19
C THR A 215 -8.91 -26.21 10.79
N VAL A 216 -7.91 -26.29 9.92
CA VAL A 216 -8.05 -26.86 8.56
C VAL A 216 -8.27 -28.38 8.59
N ARG A 217 -7.61 -29.09 9.51
CA ARG A 217 -7.86 -30.53 9.74
C ARG A 217 -9.29 -30.76 10.26
N ASP A 218 -9.78 -29.88 11.13
CA ASP A 218 -11.15 -29.94 11.65
C ASP A 218 -12.18 -29.59 10.57
N GLU A 219 -11.88 -28.67 9.65
CA GLU A 219 -12.69 -28.37 8.47
C GLU A 219 -12.76 -29.57 7.53
N LEU A 220 -11.61 -30.19 7.23
CA LEU A 220 -11.55 -31.41 6.43
C LEU A 220 -12.36 -32.55 7.07
N ALA A 221 -12.26 -32.75 8.39
CA ALA A 221 -13.02 -33.74 9.14
C ALA A 221 -14.54 -33.45 9.20
N ARG A 222 -14.97 -32.19 8.98
CA ARG A 222 -16.39 -31.83 8.86
C ARG A 222 -16.93 -32.05 7.45
N LEU A 223 -16.08 -31.91 6.43
CA LEU A 223 -16.43 -32.16 5.03
C LEU A 223 -16.36 -33.66 4.68
N ASP A 224 -15.62 -34.44 5.47
CA ASP A 224 -15.47 -35.88 5.32
C ASP A 224 -15.64 -36.54 6.71
N PRO A 225 -16.85 -37.02 7.09
CA PRO A 225 -17.05 -37.69 8.37
C PRO A 225 -16.20 -38.98 8.41
N PRO A 226 -15.50 -39.28 9.52
CA PRO A 226 -14.44 -40.27 9.50
C PRO A 226 -14.97 -41.70 9.34
N GLY A 227 -14.60 -42.33 8.23
CA GLY A 227 -14.29 -43.76 8.18
C GLY A 227 -12.84 -43.99 8.59
N GLN A 228 -12.64 -44.50 9.81
CA GLN A 228 -11.55 -45.36 10.32
C GLN A 228 -10.18 -45.30 9.60
N GLU A 229 -9.09 -44.91 10.27
CA GLU A 229 -8.20 -45.77 11.07
C GLU A 229 -6.92 -45.02 11.55
N ALA A 230 -6.25 -45.62 12.52
CA ALA A 230 -5.26 -45.05 13.43
C ALA A 230 -3.80 -45.10 12.92
N LEU A 231 -2.90 -44.33 13.57
CA LEU A 231 -1.67 -44.85 14.22
C LEU A 231 -0.83 -43.74 14.90
N SER A 232 -0.92 -43.76 16.23
CA SER A 232 0.10 -43.59 17.27
C SER A 232 1.55 -43.23 16.88
N SER A 233 2.16 -42.24 17.56
CA SER A 233 2.98 -42.44 18.79
C SER A 233 4.13 -41.43 18.99
N ARG A 234 4.25 -40.96 20.27
CA ARG A 234 5.46 -40.63 21.08
C ARG A 234 6.39 -39.48 20.62
N GLY A 235 6.85 -38.56 21.48
CA GLY A 235 6.78 -38.45 22.95
C GLY A 235 7.35 -37.12 23.49
N ALA A 236 7.11 -36.86 24.78
CA ALA A 236 7.66 -35.78 25.60
C ALA A 236 9.15 -36.06 25.98
N ALA A 237 10.01 -35.18 26.50
CA ALA A 237 9.91 -33.94 27.31
C ALA A 237 11.30 -33.18 27.25
N PRO A 238 11.78 -32.42 28.27
CA PRO A 238 11.59 -30.98 28.54
C PRO A 238 12.93 -30.19 28.69
N GLY A 239 12.89 -28.86 28.90
CA GLY A 239 14.06 -28.13 29.42
C GLY A 239 14.08 -26.60 29.25
N SER A 240 13.98 -25.89 30.37
CA SER A 240 14.13 -24.44 30.58
C SER A 240 15.53 -23.88 30.27
N ALA A 241 15.63 -22.63 29.79
CA ALA A 241 16.48 -21.60 30.43
C ALA A 241 16.32 -20.22 29.76
N ALA A 242 16.17 -19.21 30.62
CA ALA A 242 16.33 -17.79 30.30
C ALA A 242 17.81 -17.40 30.17
N ALA A 243 18.10 -16.45 29.27
CA ALA A 243 19.29 -15.60 29.26
C ALA A 243 18.88 -14.32 28.51
N GLY A 244 18.97 -13.10 29.05
CA GLY A 244 20.13 -12.48 29.68
C GLY A 244 20.72 -11.50 28.68
N ALA A 245 20.17 -10.28 28.61
CA ALA A 245 20.67 -9.21 27.76
C ALA A 245 21.98 -8.61 28.35
N PRO A 246 23.05 -8.41 27.56
CA PRO A 246 24.21 -7.65 27.99
C PRO A 246 24.06 -6.15 27.65
N PRO A 247 24.78 -5.24 28.36
CA PRO A 247 24.61 -3.80 28.27
C PRO A 247 25.31 -3.15 27.07
N ALA A 248 24.89 -1.91 26.82
CA ALA A 248 25.26 -1.03 25.72
C ALA A 248 26.77 -0.78 25.57
N GLY A 249 27.25 -0.93 24.33
CA GLY A 249 28.45 -0.28 23.78
C GLY A 249 28.06 0.66 22.63
N PRO A 250 28.97 1.52 22.17
CA PRO A 250 28.67 2.54 21.15
C PRO A 250 28.25 1.90 19.82
N ALA A 251 27.20 2.47 19.20
CA ALA A 251 26.58 1.93 18.00
C ALA A 251 27.51 1.92 16.77
N PRO A 252 27.51 0.86 15.95
CA PRO A 252 28.20 0.84 14.66
C PRO A 252 27.46 1.72 13.63
N VAL A 253 28.24 2.37 12.76
CA VAL A 253 27.77 3.17 11.62
C VAL A 253 26.95 2.28 10.68
N GLY A 254 25.66 2.60 10.50
CA GLY A 254 24.77 1.87 9.61
C GLY A 254 25.08 2.11 8.12
N PRO A 255 24.67 1.20 7.22
CA PRO A 255 24.90 1.35 5.78
C PRO A 255 24.18 2.59 5.19
N LEU A 256 24.85 3.25 4.25
CA LEU A 256 24.33 4.42 3.52
C LEU A 256 23.43 3.97 2.36
N LEU A 257 22.16 4.38 2.38
CA LEU A 257 21.20 4.08 1.31
C LEU A 257 21.23 5.17 0.25
N PHE A 258 21.31 4.78 -1.03
CA PHE A 258 21.29 5.69 -2.18
C PHE A 258 22.32 6.82 -2.10
N GLY A 259 23.46 6.58 -1.42
CA GLY A 259 24.50 7.59 -1.22
C GLY A 259 24.10 8.78 -0.34
N ARG A 260 22.89 8.79 0.25
CA ARG A 260 22.29 9.98 0.88
C ARG A 260 21.66 9.72 2.25
N TYR A 261 20.99 8.58 2.44
CA TYR A 261 20.23 8.33 3.66
C TYR A 261 21.01 7.40 4.58
N GLU A 262 21.52 7.95 5.67
CA GLU A 262 22.26 7.22 6.67
C GLU A 262 21.29 6.41 7.54
N THR A 263 21.36 5.09 7.44
CA THR A 263 20.48 4.20 8.20
C THR A 263 20.74 4.35 9.69
N LEU A 264 19.72 4.72 10.45
CA LEU A 264 19.77 4.76 11.91
C LEU A 264 19.31 3.43 12.50
N ARG A 265 18.13 2.96 12.10
CA ARG A 265 17.57 1.67 12.52
C ARG A 265 16.50 1.16 11.57
N GLU A 266 16.31 -0.15 11.58
CA GLU A 266 15.13 -0.76 10.94
C GLU A 266 13.90 -0.53 11.83
N VAL A 267 12.81 -0.06 11.23
CA VAL A 267 11.55 0.22 11.94
C VAL A 267 10.62 -0.97 11.82
N THR A 268 10.49 -1.53 10.61
CA THR A 268 9.64 -2.68 10.32
C THR A 268 10.12 -3.35 9.04
N ALA A 269 10.04 -4.68 8.97
CA ALA A 269 10.20 -5.44 7.74
C ALA A 269 8.91 -6.22 7.44
N THR A 270 8.48 -6.12 6.18
CA THR A 270 7.41 -6.95 5.61
C THR A 270 7.96 -7.71 4.41
N PRO A 271 7.29 -8.77 3.93
CA PRO A 271 7.73 -9.51 2.74
C PRO A 271 7.89 -8.66 1.47
N HIS A 272 7.30 -7.47 1.42
CA HIS A 272 7.27 -6.61 0.22
C HIS A 272 8.06 -5.31 0.38
N ALA A 273 8.23 -4.83 1.61
CA ALA A 273 8.96 -3.60 1.89
C ALA A 273 9.59 -3.64 3.27
N ARG A 274 10.76 -3.02 3.40
CA ARG A 274 11.40 -2.70 4.67
C ARG A 274 11.31 -1.19 4.89
N VAL A 275 10.88 -0.77 6.07
CA VAL A 275 10.89 0.64 6.48
C VAL A 275 12.07 0.86 7.40
N VAL A 276 12.92 1.81 7.04
CA VAL A 276 14.13 2.16 7.77
C VAL A 276 14.00 3.61 8.23
N GLU A 277 14.30 3.88 9.50
CA GLU A 277 14.55 5.24 9.96
C GLU A 277 15.96 5.61 9.53
N ALA A 278 16.08 6.67 8.74
CA ALA A 278 17.35 7.16 8.26
C ALA A 278 17.46 8.67 8.50
N ARG A 279 18.69 9.16 8.55
CA ARG A 279 18.99 10.59 8.49
C ARG A 279 19.34 10.93 7.04
N ASP A 280 18.59 11.83 6.44
CA ASP A 280 18.97 12.39 5.15
C ASP A 280 20.22 13.26 5.36
N ARG A 281 21.36 12.91 4.74
CA ARG A 281 22.60 13.66 4.91
C ARG A 281 22.57 15.04 4.28
N ILE A 282 21.61 15.31 3.39
CA ILE A 282 21.44 16.61 2.76
C ILE A 282 20.58 17.52 3.62
N THR A 283 19.42 17.03 4.07
CA THR A 283 18.49 17.86 4.88
C THR A 283 18.74 17.75 6.38
N ALA A 284 19.58 16.82 6.81
CA ALA A 284 19.78 16.42 8.21
C ALA A 284 18.50 15.94 8.94
N GLU A 285 17.37 15.88 8.23
CA GLU A 285 16.09 15.44 8.78
C GLU A 285 16.05 13.93 8.94
N ARG A 286 15.29 13.48 9.94
CA ARG A 286 14.89 12.09 10.03
C ARG A 286 13.84 11.83 8.95
N VAL A 287 14.00 10.72 8.25
CA VAL A 287 13.09 10.25 7.22
C VAL A 287 12.77 8.78 7.42
N ALA A 288 11.56 8.38 7.05
CA ALA A 288 11.23 6.97 6.87
C ALA A 288 11.54 6.60 5.42
N VAL A 289 12.50 5.70 5.20
CA VAL A 289 12.81 5.14 3.89
C VAL A 289 12.10 3.80 3.78
N LYS A 290 10.97 3.76 3.07
CA LYS A 290 10.26 2.54 2.71
C LYS A 290 10.93 1.98 1.46
N ILE A 291 11.72 0.93 1.62
CA ILE A 291 12.50 0.27 0.56
C ILE A 291 11.75 -0.97 0.13
N PHE A 292 11.48 -1.10 -1.16
CA PHE A 292 10.93 -2.31 -1.73
C PHE A 292 11.93 -3.48 -1.59
N ALA A 293 11.48 -4.58 -0.99
CA ALA A 293 12.34 -5.73 -0.68
C ALA A 293 12.32 -6.82 -1.78
N GLY A 294 11.57 -6.61 -2.87
CA GLY A 294 11.31 -7.64 -3.89
C GLY A 294 12.37 -7.77 -4.98
N ALA A 295 13.58 -8.21 -4.64
CA ALA A 295 14.59 -8.63 -5.64
C ALA A 295 14.65 -10.15 -5.87
N ALA A 296 13.92 -10.96 -5.09
CA ALA A 296 13.84 -12.39 -5.28
C ALA A 296 12.43 -12.79 -5.75
N PHE A 297 12.34 -13.34 -6.96
CA PHE A 297 11.15 -13.95 -7.60
C PHE A 297 10.13 -12.98 -8.24
N GLY A 298 9.66 -13.35 -9.44
CA GLY A 298 8.91 -12.52 -10.42
C GLY A 298 7.62 -11.78 -9.97
N ALA A 299 7.16 -11.92 -8.72
CA ALA A 299 6.16 -11.05 -8.10
C ALA A 299 6.67 -9.62 -7.82
N GLY A 300 7.97 -9.39 -7.99
CA GLY A 300 8.63 -8.09 -7.82
C GLY A 300 8.05 -6.98 -8.71
N ARG A 301 7.64 -7.26 -9.95
CA ARG A 301 7.16 -6.21 -10.88
C ARG A 301 5.77 -5.67 -10.54
N ASP A 302 4.80 -6.52 -10.22
CA ASP A 302 3.44 -6.05 -9.88
C ASP A 302 3.43 -5.34 -8.52
N ALA A 303 4.24 -5.79 -7.56
CA ALA A 303 4.42 -5.10 -6.28
C ALA A 303 5.22 -3.79 -6.44
N LEU A 304 6.21 -3.75 -7.34
CA LEU A 304 6.90 -2.52 -7.74
C LEU A 304 5.97 -1.52 -8.44
N LEU A 305 5.15 -1.96 -9.40
CA LEU A 305 4.17 -1.11 -10.06
C LEU A 305 3.12 -0.57 -9.07
N ARG A 306 2.73 -1.36 -8.06
CA ARG A 306 1.88 -0.88 -6.95
C ARG A 306 2.61 0.15 -6.10
N PHE A 307 3.86 -0.11 -5.74
CA PHE A 307 4.72 0.81 -4.99
C PHE A 307 4.93 2.14 -5.74
N GLU A 308 5.12 2.10 -7.05
CA GLU A 308 5.17 3.28 -7.93
C GLU A 308 3.84 4.03 -7.98
N ARG A 309 2.71 3.31 -8.06
CA ARG A 309 1.37 3.94 -8.05
C ARG A 309 1.07 4.59 -6.71
N GLU A 310 1.48 3.99 -5.60
CA GLU A 310 1.38 4.56 -4.25
C GLU A 310 2.23 5.83 -4.15
N ALA A 311 3.48 5.80 -4.61
CA ALA A 311 4.33 6.99 -4.67
C ALA A 311 3.70 8.09 -5.53
N ARG A 312 3.11 7.76 -6.70
CA ARG A 312 2.41 8.74 -7.56
C ARG A 312 1.15 9.29 -6.93
N ALA A 313 0.40 8.48 -6.19
CA ALA A 313 -0.80 8.93 -5.47
C ALA A 313 -0.42 9.91 -4.36
N LEU A 314 0.58 9.56 -3.53
CA LEU A 314 1.11 10.43 -2.49
C LEU A 314 1.76 11.71 -3.03
N ALA A 315 2.41 11.65 -4.20
CA ALA A 315 2.97 12.84 -4.85
C ALA A 315 1.90 13.85 -5.27
N GLN A 316 0.70 13.38 -5.63
CA GLN A 316 -0.45 14.22 -6.01
C GLN A 316 -1.22 14.72 -4.79
N LEU A 317 -1.21 13.95 -3.69
CA LEU A 317 -1.96 14.26 -2.47
C LEU A 317 -1.12 15.08 -1.49
N ARG A 318 -1.20 16.41 -1.60
CA ARG A 318 -0.60 17.34 -0.63
C ARG A 318 -1.65 17.81 0.37
N HIS A 319 -1.68 17.20 1.54
CA HIS A 319 -2.64 17.55 2.59
C HIS A 319 -1.96 17.52 3.97
N PRO A 320 -2.28 18.46 4.88
CA PRO A 320 -1.65 18.57 6.21
C PRO A 320 -1.88 17.38 7.15
N ASN A 321 -2.81 16.48 6.82
CA ASN A 321 -3.08 15.25 7.56
C ASN A 321 -2.71 13.99 6.75
N VAL A 322 -1.78 14.09 5.80
CA VAL A 322 -1.24 12.96 5.02
C VAL A 322 0.27 12.96 5.16
N VAL A 323 0.86 11.78 5.42
CA VAL A 323 2.32 11.65 5.52
C VAL A 323 2.96 12.07 4.20
N ALA A 324 3.78 13.11 4.25
CA ALA A 324 4.37 13.70 3.06
C ALA A 324 5.42 12.79 2.42
N LEU A 325 5.28 12.57 1.10
CA LEU A 325 6.32 11.99 0.26
C LEU A 325 7.39 13.07 -0.04
N ARG A 326 8.62 12.82 0.41
CA ARG A 326 9.78 13.71 0.20
C ARG A 326 10.53 13.40 -1.08
N ALA A 327 10.72 12.12 -1.37
CA ALA A 327 11.40 11.67 -2.59
C ALA A 327 11.00 10.25 -2.97
N TYR A 328 11.19 9.92 -4.25
CA TYR A 328 11.06 8.57 -4.78
C TYR A 328 12.34 8.20 -5.54
N HIS A 329 12.94 7.05 -5.20
CA HIS A 329 14.15 6.54 -5.82
C HIS A 329 13.81 5.31 -6.67
N PRO A 330 13.81 5.42 -8.02
CA PRO A 330 13.44 4.31 -8.89
C PRO A 330 14.52 3.22 -9.00
N GLU A 331 15.80 3.56 -8.80
CA GLU A 331 16.94 2.64 -9.02
C GLU A 331 17.05 1.53 -7.97
N GLY A 332 16.64 1.82 -6.73
CA GLY A 332 16.26 0.81 -5.76
C GLY A 332 14.93 1.26 -5.18
N PRO A 333 13.80 0.71 -5.66
CA PRO A 333 12.48 1.30 -5.47
C PRO A 333 12.22 1.65 -4.01
N ALA A 334 12.33 2.93 -3.69
CA ALA A 334 12.20 3.42 -2.33
C ALA A 334 11.44 4.74 -2.30
N MET A 335 10.59 4.87 -1.30
CA MET A 335 9.87 6.09 -0.97
C MET A 335 10.48 6.68 0.29
N VAL A 336 10.85 7.94 0.23
CA VAL A 336 11.32 8.72 1.37
C VAL A 336 10.15 9.52 1.88
N LEU A 337 9.68 9.18 3.06
CA LEU A 337 8.53 9.78 3.73
C LEU A 337 9.02 10.64 4.90
N ALA A 338 8.26 11.67 5.24
CA ALA A 338 8.49 12.42 6.47
C ALA A 338 8.45 11.47 7.68
N TRP A 339 9.44 11.57 8.56
CA TRP A 339 9.46 10.78 9.79
C TRP A 339 8.44 11.32 10.78
N MET A 340 7.53 10.45 11.23
CA MET A 340 6.48 10.80 12.20
C MET A 340 6.97 10.47 13.62
N THR A 341 7.47 11.49 14.31
CA THR A 341 8.13 11.36 15.63
C THR A 341 7.16 11.00 16.76
N GLY A 342 5.87 11.34 16.62
CA GLY A 342 4.83 11.11 17.62
C GLY A 342 4.28 9.68 17.66
N GLY A 343 4.85 8.76 16.88
CA GLY A 343 4.46 7.35 16.82
C GLY A 343 3.13 7.11 16.13
N SER A 344 2.62 5.88 16.22
CA SER A 344 1.36 5.44 15.62
C SER A 344 0.19 5.45 16.62
N LEU A 345 -1.04 5.50 16.11
CA LEU A 345 -2.23 5.45 16.96
C LEU A 345 -2.36 4.09 17.67
N ILE A 346 -1.96 3.00 17.02
CA ILE A 346 -1.96 1.67 17.67
C ILE A 346 -1.02 1.61 18.88
N GLU A 347 0.08 2.37 18.89
CA GLU A 347 0.95 2.50 20.06
C GLU A 347 0.32 3.36 21.15
N ARG A 348 -0.37 4.46 20.77
CA ARG A 348 -1.07 5.34 21.71
C ARG A 348 -2.28 4.67 22.36
N LEU A 349 -2.99 3.80 21.64
CA LEU A 349 -4.11 3.02 22.18
C LEU A 349 -3.70 2.05 23.31
N ARG A 350 -2.39 1.73 23.44
CA ARG A 350 -1.85 0.96 24.58
C ARG A 350 -1.60 1.82 25.83
N GLY A 351 -1.64 3.13 25.68
CA GLY A 351 -1.37 4.13 26.72
C GLY A 351 -2.62 4.59 27.46
N GLU A 352 -2.70 5.88 27.76
CA GLU A 352 -3.84 6.46 28.48
C GLU A 352 -5.04 6.69 27.55
N PRO A 353 -6.28 6.68 28.11
CA PRO A 353 -7.47 6.92 27.31
C PRO A 353 -7.47 8.29 26.63
N VAL A 354 -7.86 8.31 25.36
CA VAL A 354 -8.02 9.55 24.58
C VAL A 354 -9.35 10.22 24.96
N THR A 355 -9.39 11.56 24.96
CA THR A 355 -10.62 12.32 25.20
C THR A 355 -11.54 12.23 23.99
N PRO A 356 -12.87 12.26 24.14
CA PRO A 356 -13.76 12.27 22.98
C PRO A 356 -13.49 13.43 22.00
N ALA A 357 -13.19 14.63 22.51
CA ALA A 357 -12.79 15.76 21.68
C ALA A 357 -11.54 15.45 20.84
N ARG A 358 -10.53 14.84 21.47
CA ARG A 358 -9.31 14.43 20.77
C ARG A 358 -9.54 13.29 19.78
N ALA A 359 -10.43 12.36 20.11
CA ALA A 359 -10.84 11.29 19.21
C ALA A 359 -11.48 11.85 17.93
N VAL A 360 -12.31 12.88 18.06
CA VAL A 360 -12.96 13.56 16.94
C VAL A 360 -12.01 14.46 16.18
N GLU A 361 -11.03 15.08 16.84
CA GLU A 361 -9.96 15.80 16.16
C GLU A 361 -9.16 14.85 15.24
N ILE A 362 -8.80 13.67 15.75
CA ILE A 362 -8.14 12.63 14.98
C ILE A 362 -9.04 12.18 13.82
N ALA A 363 -10.29 11.79 14.09
CA ALA A 363 -11.22 11.36 13.05
C ALA A 363 -11.49 12.45 12.00
N GLY A 364 -11.58 13.71 12.42
CA GLY A 364 -11.75 14.88 11.56
C GLY A 364 -10.53 15.12 10.66
N ALA A 365 -9.32 14.95 11.19
CA ALA A 365 -8.08 14.99 10.42
C ALA A 365 -8.05 13.87 9.35
N LEU A 366 -8.44 12.64 9.72
CA LEU A 366 -8.54 11.52 8.77
C LEU A 366 -9.57 11.78 7.68
N LEU A 367 -10.76 12.28 8.04
CA LEU A 367 -11.80 12.62 7.07
C LEU A 367 -11.40 13.79 6.17
N SER A 368 -10.62 14.76 6.68
CA SER A 368 -10.06 15.83 5.85
C SER A 368 -9.08 15.27 4.81
N ALA A 369 -8.16 14.39 5.24
CA ALA A 369 -7.22 13.72 4.35
C ALA A 369 -7.93 12.85 3.29
N LEU A 370 -8.91 12.06 3.71
CA LEU A 370 -9.71 11.22 2.82
C LEU A 370 -10.56 12.04 1.86
N GLY A 371 -11.15 13.15 2.31
CA GLY A 371 -11.92 14.03 1.44
C GLY A 371 -11.11 14.58 0.28
N GLU A 372 -9.87 15.00 0.54
CA GLU A 372 -8.97 15.46 -0.53
C GLU A 372 -8.51 14.31 -1.43
N ALA A 373 -8.18 13.15 -0.86
CA ALA A 373 -7.83 11.96 -1.64
C ALA A 373 -8.98 11.52 -2.56
N HIS A 374 -10.20 11.49 -2.04
CA HIS A 374 -11.43 11.11 -2.74
C HIS A 374 -11.72 12.05 -3.92
N ARG A 375 -11.49 13.36 -3.77
CA ARG A 375 -11.60 14.33 -4.87
C ARG A 375 -10.61 14.07 -6.01
N LEU A 376 -9.45 13.54 -5.69
CA LEU A 376 -8.43 13.13 -6.68
C LEU A 376 -8.67 11.71 -7.22
N GLY A 377 -9.77 11.06 -6.85
CA GLY A 377 -10.09 9.69 -7.25
C GLY A 377 -9.22 8.62 -6.55
N ILE A 378 -8.57 8.97 -5.44
CA ILE A 378 -7.69 8.10 -4.67
C ILE A 378 -8.48 7.53 -3.49
N LEU A 379 -8.58 6.20 -3.40
CA LEU A 379 -9.13 5.47 -2.26
C LEU A 379 -8.01 5.00 -1.33
N HIS A 380 -8.22 5.07 -0.01
CA HIS A 380 -7.23 4.62 0.97
C HIS A 380 -7.28 3.09 1.18
N ARG A 381 -8.48 2.52 1.32
CA ARG A 381 -8.83 1.08 1.43
C ARG A 381 -8.42 0.35 2.71
N ASP A 382 -7.46 0.86 3.48
CA ASP A 382 -6.95 0.18 4.69
C ASP A 382 -6.86 1.15 5.90
N VAL A 383 -7.91 1.91 6.18
CA VAL A 383 -7.92 2.86 7.31
C VAL A 383 -7.97 2.09 8.62
N LYS A 384 -6.90 2.18 9.43
CA LYS A 384 -6.76 1.49 10.73
C LYS A 384 -5.72 2.18 11.64
N PRO A 385 -5.69 1.91 12.95
CA PRO A 385 -4.80 2.63 13.88
C PRO A 385 -3.30 2.54 13.59
N SER A 386 -2.80 1.48 12.94
CA SER A 386 -1.38 1.41 12.58
C SER A 386 -0.98 2.40 11.48
N ASN A 387 -1.95 2.88 10.68
CA ASN A 387 -1.70 3.78 9.56
C ASN A 387 -1.99 5.25 9.93
N VAL A 388 -2.41 5.51 11.18
CA VAL A 388 -2.58 6.86 11.72
C VAL A 388 -1.33 7.18 12.53
N LEU A 389 -0.50 8.08 12.02
CA LEU A 389 0.76 8.50 12.64
C LEU A 389 0.64 9.91 13.22
N PHE A 390 1.53 10.25 14.13
CA PHE A 390 1.57 11.58 14.72
C PHE A 390 2.91 12.26 14.48
N ASP A 391 2.87 13.55 14.18
CA ASP A 391 4.08 14.38 14.15
C ASP A 391 4.49 14.80 15.58
N GLU A 392 5.52 15.63 15.68
CA GLU A 392 6.11 16.11 16.94
C GLU A 392 5.16 16.95 17.80
N ILE A 393 4.25 17.69 17.16
CA ILE A 393 3.22 18.47 17.87
C ILE A 393 1.95 17.65 18.15
N GLY A 394 1.94 16.39 17.71
CA GLY A 394 0.86 15.45 17.91
C GLY A 394 -0.28 15.56 16.90
N THR A 395 -0.12 16.22 15.76
CA THR A 395 -1.16 16.22 14.71
C THR A 395 -1.27 14.84 14.07
N ALA A 396 -2.48 14.39 13.77
CA ALA A 396 -2.70 13.10 13.10
C ALA A 396 -2.44 13.20 11.59
N HIS A 397 -1.68 12.24 11.07
CA HIS A 397 -1.35 12.07 9.66
C HIS A 397 -1.70 10.65 9.20
N LEU A 398 -2.42 10.54 8.09
CA LEU A 398 -2.74 9.26 7.48
C LEU A 398 -1.57 8.81 6.58
N ALA A 399 -1.08 7.60 6.82
CA ALA A 399 0.01 6.95 6.09
C ALA A 399 -0.52 5.80 5.22
N ASP A 400 0.32 5.28 4.31
CA ASP A 400 0.06 4.07 3.52
C ASP A 400 -1.22 4.12 2.66
N PHE A 401 -1.33 5.14 1.79
CA PHE A 401 -2.38 5.24 0.78
C PHE A 401 -2.26 4.12 -0.26
N GLY A 402 -2.98 3.01 -0.03
CA GLY A 402 -2.90 1.80 -0.83
C GLY A 402 -3.39 1.95 -2.27
N ALA A 403 -2.47 2.16 -3.21
CA ALA A 403 -2.77 2.04 -4.63
C ALA A 403 -2.94 0.55 -5.03
N ALA A 404 -4.20 0.15 -5.22
CA ALA A 404 -4.71 -1.07 -5.85
C ALA A 404 -4.84 -2.34 -4.97
N HIS A 405 -5.95 -2.43 -4.24
CA HIS A 405 -6.66 -3.71 -4.09
C HIS A 405 -7.84 -3.73 -5.06
N LEU A 406 -7.58 -4.18 -6.28
CA LEU A 406 -8.55 -4.98 -7.04
C LEU A 406 -8.19 -6.48 -6.93
N GLY A 407 -7.41 -6.86 -5.92
CA GLY A 407 -6.94 -8.24 -5.78
C GLY A 407 -6.36 -8.69 -4.44
N ASP A 408 -6.05 -7.81 -3.48
CA ASP A 408 -5.59 -8.28 -2.16
C ASP A 408 -6.60 -8.02 -1.03
N LEU A 409 -7.48 -9.00 -0.82
CA LEU A 409 -7.86 -9.41 0.54
C LEU A 409 -6.82 -10.39 1.13
N SER A 410 -5.72 -10.65 0.41
CA SER A 410 -4.75 -11.71 0.70
C SER A 410 -3.45 -11.24 1.38
N SER A 411 -3.24 -9.92 1.56
CA SER A 411 -1.97 -9.36 2.07
C SER A 411 -1.99 -8.89 3.53
N THR A 412 -3.11 -9.02 4.25
CA THR A 412 -3.21 -8.70 5.71
C THR A 412 -3.06 -9.93 6.62
N ALA A 413 -2.58 -11.05 6.09
CA ALA A 413 -2.59 -12.35 6.76
C ALA A 413 -1.20 -12.82 7.27
N THR A 414 -0.51 -12.02 8.08
CA THR A 414 0.41 -12.59 9.09
C THR A 414 0.64 -11.62 10.27
N ALA A 415 0.63 -12.19 11.49
CA ALA A 415 0.84 -11.61 12.82
C ALA A 415 -0.08 -10.45 13.31
N GLY A 416 -0.79 -9.73 12.43
CA GLY A 416 -1.77 -8.68 12.79
C GLY A 416 -3.22 -8.99 12.39
N ALA A 417 -3.48 -10.17 11.82
CA ALA A 417 -4.70 -10.50 11.09
C ALA A 417 -5.98 -10.59 11.95
N ILE A 418 -5.88 -10.77 13.26
CA ILE A 418 -7.06 -10.71 14.15
C ILE A 418 -7.50 -9.24 14.36
N GLY A 419 -6.58 -8.28 14.25
CA GLY A 419 -6.86 -6.86 14.47
C GLY A 419 -7.47 -6.13 13.27
N THR A 420 -7.13 -6.52 12.03
CA THR A 420 -7.54 -5.71 10.85
C THR A 420 -9.03 -5.89 10.48
N PHE A 421 -9.67 -7.02 10.81
CA PHE A 421 -11.07 -7.28 10.48
C PHE A 421 -12.05 -6.27 11.09
N ALA A 422 -11.74 -5.71 12.27
CA ALA A 422 -12.62 -4.76 12.96
C ALA A 422 -12.79 -3.44 12.21
N TYR A 423 -11.82 -3.05 11.38
CA TYR A 423 -11.82 -1.79 10.63
C TYR A 423 -12.27 -1.98 9.17
N MET A 424 -12.43 -3.22 8.70
CA MET A 424 -12.92 -3.51 7.34
C MET A 424 -14.43 -3.33 7.24
N SER A 425 -14.85 -2.57 6.22
CA SER A 425 -16.28 -2.40 5.90
C SER A 425 -16.96 -3.75 5.58
N PRO A 426 -18.28 -3.88 5.82
CA PRO A 426 -19.05 -5.09 5.47
C PRO A 426 -18.85 -5.53 4.03
N GLU A 427 -18.86 -4.58 3.08
CA GLU A 427 -18.65 -4.86 1.67
C GLU A 427 -17.24 -5.39 1.37
N GLN A 428 -16.20 -4.88 2.03
CA GLN A 428 -14.84 -5.41 1.92
C GLN A 428 -14.73 -6.82 2.52
N ARG A 429 -15.39 -7.08 3.66
CA ARG A 429 -15.45 -8.41 4.27
C ARG A 429 -16.17 -9.43 3.39
N MET A 430 -17.13 -8.99 2.57
CA MET A 430 -17.84 -9.80 1.59
C MET A 430 -17.12 -9.97 0.25
N GLY A 431 -15.91 -9.42 0.09
CA GLY A 431 -15.17 -9.49 -1.16
C GLY A 431 -15.59 -8.50 -2.24
N ARG A 432 -16.46 -7.54 -1.92
CA ARG A 432 -16.88 -6.49 -2.86
C ARG A 432 -15.81 -5.39 -2.95
N PRO A 433 -15.72 -4.67 -4.09
CA PRO A 433 -14.76 -3.58 -4.23
C PRO A 433 -14.96 -2.49 -3.18
N ALA A 434 -13.86 -2.03 -2.57
CA ALA A 434 -13.89 -0.87 -1.68
C ALA A 434 -14.32 0.39 -2.44
N THR A 435 -15.12 1.21 -1.77
CA THR A 435 -15.64 2.49 -2.28
C THR A 435 -15.25 3.64 -1.34
N LEU A 436 -15.62 4.87 -1.68
CA LEU A 436 -15.43 6.03 -0.79
C LEU A 436 -16.08 5.77 0.58
N ALA A 437 -17.26 5.15 0.57
CA ALA A 437 -18.00 4.78 1.77
C ALA A 437 -17.29 3.72 2.63
N SER A 438 -16.39 2.91 2.04
CA SER A 438 -15.59 1.94 2.77
C SER A 438 -14.51 2.61 3.62
N ASP A 439 -13.90 3.69 3.14
CA ASP A 439 -12.94 4.50 3.92
C ASP A 439 -13.64 5.21 5.08
N LEU A 440 -14.88 5.68 4.89
CA LEU A 440 -15.69 6.29 5.95
C LEU A 440 -15.99 5.30 7.08
N TYR A 441 -16.30 4.05 6.74
CA TYR A 441 -16.48 2.98 7.72
C TYR A 441 -15.21 2.76 8.55
N GLY A 442 -14.05 2.71 7.89
CA GLY A 442 -12.76 2.55 8.58
C GLY A 442 -12.48 3.68 9.58
N VAL A 443 -12.79 4.94 9.23
CA VAL A 443 -12.73 6.06 10.19
C VAL A 443 -13.74 5.89 11.32
N GLY A 444 -14.97 5.48 11.01
CA GLY A 444 -15.98 5.17 12.02
C GLY A 444 -15.51 4.13 13.02
N ALA A 445 -14.79 3.11 12.56
CA ALA A 445 -14.24 2.06 13.41
C ALA A 445 -13.10 2.56 14.30
N VAL A 446 -12.19 3.39 13.76
CA VAL A 446 -11.14 4.05 14.54
C VAL A 446 -11.74 5.00 15.59
N LEU A 447 -12.76 5.78 15.22
CA LEU A 447 -13.46 6.69 16.13
C LEU A 447 -14.17 5.92 17.24
N ALA A 448 -14.87 4.83 16.91
CA ALA A 448 -15.51 3.98 17.90
C ALA A 448 -14.50 3.44 18.92
N GLU A 449 -13.37 2.90 18.47
CA GLU A 449 -12.32 2.39 19.36
C GLU A 449 -11.68 3.48 20.22
N LEU A 450 -11.46 4.67 19.68
CA LEU A 450 -10.95 5.81 20.45
C LEU A 450 -11.90 6.20 21.60
N LEU A 451 -13.21 6.10 21.37
CA LEU A 451 -14.24 6.47 22.34
C LEU A 451 -14.51 5.36 23.37
N THR A 452 -14.50 4.10 22.96
CA THR A 452 -14.82 2.95 23.82
C THR A 452 -13.58 2.31 24.44
N GLY A 453 -12.43 2.44 23.79
CA GLY A 453 -11.19 1.74 24.10
C GLY A 453 -11.13 0.29 23.63
N GLU A 454 -12.13 -0.18 22.88
CA GLU A 454 -12.21 -1.54 22.33
C GLU A 454 -12.59 -1.45 20.84
N PRO A 455 -11.96 -2.23 19.94
CA PRO A 455 -12.32 -2.22 18.54
C PRO A 455 -13.80 -2.62 18.37
N PRO A 456 -14.54 -2.00 17.43
CA PRO A 456 -15.95 -2.28 17.27
C PRO A 456 -16.17 -3.75 16.89
N ALA A 457 -17.10 -4.42 17.58
CA ALA A 457 -17.60 -5.71 17.11
C ALA A 457 -18.29 -5.52 15.75
N PRO A 458 -18.35 -6.56 14.89
CA PRO A 458 -19.21 -6.51 13.71
C PRO A 458 -20.62 -6.08 14.14
N ALA A 459 -21.13 -4.98 13.61
CA ALA A 459 -22.47 -4.52 13.94
C ALA A 459 -23.45 -5.66 13.69
N VAL A 460 -24.02 -6.24 14.75
CA VAL A 460 -25.11 -7.21 14.65
C VAL A 460 -26.37 -6.40 14.90
N ARG A 461 -27.15 -6.12 13.84
CA ARG A 461 -28.43 -5.38 13.91
C ARG A 461 -28.32 -3.87 14.18
N GLY A 462 -27.28 -3.21 13.67
CA GLY A 462 -27.20 -1.74 13.64
C GLY A 462 -26.97 -1.04 14.99
N ARG A 463 -26.55 -1.77 16.04
CA ARG A 463 -26.17 -1.20 17.35
C ARG A 463 -24.67 -1.37 17.58
N LEU A 464 -24.02 -0.29 18.04
CA LEU A 464 -22.64 -0.31 18.52
C LEU A 464 -22.57 -1.10 19.84
N ASP A 465 -21.63 -2.04 19.94
CA ASP A 465 -21.39 -2.81 21.16
C ASP A 465 -19.89 -2.80 21.53
N PRO A 466 -19.50 -2.14 22.63
CA PRO A 466 -20.32 -1.25 23.45
C PRO A 466 -20.62 0.08 22.71
N ALA A 467 -21.73 0.74 23.05
CA ALA A 467 -21.98 2.08 22.55
C ALA A 467 -21.06 3.11 23.27
N PRO A 468 -20.56 4.16 22.59
CA PRO A 468 -19.77 5.21 23.24
C PRO A 468 -20.40 5.78 24.52
N SER A 469 -21.71 6.03 24.54
CA SER A 469 -22.46 6.49 25.72
C SER A 469 -22.54 5.48 26.87
N GLU A 470 -22.34 4.17 26.60
CA GLU A 470 -22.27 3.14 27.63
C GLU A 470 -20.92 3.13 28.37
N VAL A 471 -19.89 3.70 27.72
CA VAL A 471 -18.50 3.74 28.20
C VAL A 471 -18.12 5.11 28.76
N HIS A 472 -18.64 6.19 28.19
CA HIS A 472 -18.34 7.57 28.59
C HIS A 472 -19.63 8.29 29.00
N PRO A 473 -19.79 8.71 30.27
CA PRO A 473 -21.06 9.25 30.79
C PRO A 473 -21.48 10.58 30.14
N ASP A 474 -20.51 11.36 29.65
CA ASP A 474 -20.77 12.64 28.98
C ASP A 474 -21.10 12.49 27.48
N LEU A 475 -21.13 11.25 26.96
CA LEU A 475 -21.60 10.96 25.61
C LEU A 475 -23.08 10.59 25.63
N THR A 476 -23.79 11.00 24.59
CA THR A 476 -25.25 10.87 24.47
C THR A 476 -25.62 9.96 23.29
N ALA A 477 -26.89 9.57 23.21
CA ALA A 477 -27.40 8.81 22.06
C ALA A 477 -27.18 9.52 20.71
N ALA A 478 -27.10 10.85 20.69
CA ALA A 478 -26.75 11.59 19.48
C ALA A 478 -25.30 11.30 19.04
N HIS A 479 -24.37 11.18 19.98
CA HIS A 479 -22.98 10.83 19.69
C HIS A 479 -22.88 9.39 19.16
N ASP A 480 -23.62 8.47 19.78
CA ASP A 480 -23.71 7.09 19.30
C ASP A 480 -24.28 7.03 17.88
N ALA A 481 -25.31 7.82 17.57
CA ALA A 481 -25.89 7.91 16.24
C ALA A 481 -24.90 8.46 15.20
N ALA A 482 -24.08 9.45 15.54
CA ALA A 482 -23.05 9.98 14.65
C ALA A 482 -21.97 8.93 14.32
N VAL A 483 -21.55 8.14 15.32
CA VAL A 483 -20.61 7.02 15.12
C VAL A 483 -21.27 5.88 14.33
N ALA A 484 -22.53 5.54 14.64
CA ALA A 484 -23.28 4.50 13.97
C ALA A 484 -23.56 4.81 12.50
N ALA A 485 -23.75 6.09 12.14
CA ALA A 485 -23.93 6.52 10.76
C ALA A 485 -22.70 6.20 9.89
N LEU A 486 -21.48 6.35 10.43
CA LEU A 486 -20.25 5.94 9.73
C LEU A 486 -20.11 4.42 9.64
N LEU A 487 -20.62 3.69 10.64
CA LEU A 487 -20.55 2.23 10.76
C LEU A 487 -21.77 1.49 10.17
N ALA A 488 -22.63 2.17 9.41
CA ALA A 488 -23.82 1.57 8.82
C ALA A 488 -23.47 0.37 7.91
N GLU A 489 -24.25 -0.71 8.01
CA GLU A 489 -24.02 -1.92 7.22
C GLU A 489 -24.17 -1.66 5.72
N ASP A 490 -25.21 -0.92 5.34
CA ASP A 490 -25.44 -0.46 3.97
C ASP A 490 -24.54 0.77 3.67
N PRO A 491 -23.64 0.70 2.67
CA PRO A 491 -22.83 1.84 2.26
C PRO A 491 -23.65 3.08 1.86
N ALA A 492 -24.87 2.90 1.33
CA ALA A 492 -25.73 4.01 0.93
C ALA A 492 -26.37 4.75 2.12
N ALA A 493 -26.35 4.15 3.31
CA ALA A 493 -26.83 4.76 4.54
C ALA A 493 -25.75 5.56 5.30
N ARG A 494 -24.50 5.54 4.82
CA ARG A 494 -23.39 6.34 5.36
C ARG A 494 -23.44 7.77 4.79
N PRO A 495 -22.72 8.75 5.39
CA PRO A 495 -22.59 10.08 4.79
C PRO A 495 -22.11 10.00 3.33
N ALA A 496 -22.58 10.93 2.49
CA ALA A 496 -22.33 10.88 1.05
C ALA A 496 -20.84 11.04 0.71
N ASP A 497 -20.10 11.81 1.51
CA ASP A 497 -18.66 12.00 1.37
C ASP A 497 -17.97 12.28 2.72
N ALA A 498 -16.63 12.31 2.68
CA ALA A 498 -15.81 12.54 3.87
C ALA A 498 -15.95 13.96 4.45
N PHE A 499 -16.29 14.97 3.64
CA PHE A 499 -16.52 16.33 4.12
C PHE A 499 -17.83 16.43 4.89
N GLU A 500 -18.89 15.77 4.43
CA GLU A 500 -20.16 15.64 5.13
C GLU A 500 -19.99 14.88 6.44
N ALA A 501 -19.32 13.73 6.41
CA ALA A 501 -18.96 12.98 7.60
C ALA A 501 -18.20 13.85 8.62
N ARG A 502 -17.20 14.62 8.16
CA ARG A 502 -16.42 15.52 9.00
C ARG A 502 -17.30 16.59 9.62
N ARG A 503 -18.11 17.29 8.80
CA ARG A 503 -19.04 18.32 9.30
C ARG A 503 -20.00 17.75 10.35
N ALA A 504 -20.56 16.57 10.10
CA ALA A 504 -21.49 15.92 11.00
C ALA A 504 -20.87 15.65 12.38
N ILE A 505 -19.66 15.08 12.43
CA ILE A 505 -19.00 14.82 13.71
C ILE A 505 -18.46 16.10 14.36
N THR A 506 -17.95 17.08 13.61
CA THR A 506 -17.38 18.30 14.20
C THR A 506 -18.43 19.33 14.62
N ALA A 507 -19.66 19.24 14.11
CA ALA A 507 -20.77 20.12 14.51
C ALA A 507 -21.29 19.81 15.93
N MET A 508 -20.91 18.65 16.48
CA MET A 508 -21.30 18.22 17.81
C MET A 508 -20.26 18.66 18.85
N ALA A 509 -20.71 18.98 20.06
CA ALA A 509 -19.83 19.27 21.18
C ALA A 509 -19.37 17.95 21.83
N TRP A 510 -18.07 17.65 21.74
CA TRP A 510 -17.49 16.44 22.31
C TRP A 510 -16.81 16.73 23.64
N PRO A 511 -16.98 15.88 24.66
CA PRO A 511 -16.32 16.04 25.96
C PRO A 511 -14.80 16.09 25.85
N GLU A 512 -14.16 16.99 26.61
CA GLU A 512 -12.70 17.08 26.71
C GLU A 512 -12.12 16.23 27.85
N ARG A 513 -12.98 15.66 28.70
CA ARG A 513 -12.54 14.77 29.76
C ARG A 513 -12.18 13.39 29.19
N PRO A 514 -11.04 12.77 29.56
CA PRO A 514 -10.76 11.39 29.20
C PRO A 514 -11.79 10.44 29.81
N ARG A 515 -12.12 9.34 29.12
CA ARG A 515 -12.94 8.28 29.73
C ARG A 515 -12.27 7.80 31.03
N PRO A 516 -13.05 7.49 32.08
CA PRO A 516 -12.49 6.94 33.32
C PRO A 516 -11.71 5.65 33.05
N ARG A 517 -10.49 5.50 33.60
CA ARG A 517 -9.73 4.25 33.51
C ARG A 517 -10.55 3.14 34.17
N ARG A 518 -10.98 2.15 33.39
CA ARG A 518 -11.44 0.87 33.94
C ARG A 518 -10.27 0.23 34.68
N SER A 519 -10.39 0.04 36.00
CA SER A 519 -9.51 -0.86 36.72
C SER A 519 -9.61 -2.24 36.03
N ARG A 520 -8.49 -2.80 35.60
CA ARG A 520 -8.42 -4.22 35.21
C ARG A 520 -8.54 -5.06 36.48
N GLY A 521 -9.75 -5.12 37.02
CA GLY A 521 -10.18 -6.04 38.06
C GLY A 521 -11.45 -6.70 37.55
N SER A 522 -11.47 -8.02 37.55
CA SER A 522 -12.62 -8.85 37.22
C SER A 522 -13.93 -8.31 37.83
N GLY A 523 -14.93 -8.03 36.99
CA GLY A 523 -16.33 -7.80 37.39
C GLY A 523 -16.78 -6.32 37.46
N ARG A 524 -17.84 -5.99 36.71
CA ARG A 524 -18.72 -4.79 36.82
C ARG A 524 -19.14 -4.48 38.29
N PRO A 525 -19.69 -3.28 38.69
CA PRO A 525 -20.04 -2.02 37.96
C PRO A 525 -19.80 -0.61 38.65
N ARG A 526 -19.83 0.48 37.83
CA ARG A 526 -20.23 1.95 37.93
C ARG A 526 -20.09 2.88 39.19
N SER A 527 -19.53 4.11 39.03
CA SER A 527 -20.06 5.51 39.31
C SER A 527 -18.97 6.63 39.45
N SER A 528 -19.34 7.94 39.31
CA SER A 528 -18.55 9.19 39.02
C SER A 528 -17.85 9.90 40.21
N ASP A 529 -16.81 10.77 40.05
CA ASP A 529 -16.84 12.27 39.91
C ASP A 529 -15.48 12.91 39.41
N ALA A 530 -15.35 14.25 39.24
CA ALA A 530 -14.36 15.01 38.38
C ALA A 530 -13.26 15.94 39.07
N PRO A 531 -12.15 16.36 38.39
CA PRO A 531 -11.22 17.47 38.83
C PRO A 531 -10.69 18.50 37.73
N PRO A 532 -9.86 19.57 38.08
CA PRO A 532 -9.67 20.90 37.38
C PRO A 532 -8.26 21.30 36.74
N ALA A 533 -7.93 22.62 36.54
CA ALA A 533 -7.27 23.31 35.36
C ALA A 533 -5.85 24.06 35.44
N THR A 534 -5.56 24.95 34.43
CA THR A 534 -4.37 25.26 33.55
C THR A 534 -3.13 26.09 34.00
N ALA A 535 -2.91 26.48 35.26
CA ALA A 535 -1.80 27.38 35.62
C ALA A 535 -0.36 26.79 35.53
N ALA A 536 -0.16 25.61 34.94
CA ALA A 536 1.05 24.81 35.10
C ALA A 536 2.04 24.79 33.91
N ARG A 537 1.95 25.71 32.91
CA ARG A 537 2.61 25.50 31.59
C ARG A 537 3.86 26.34 31.25
N LEU A 538 4.17 27.45 31.91
CA LEU A 538 5.36 28.28 31.59
C LEU A 538 6.22 28.50 32.84
N ALA A 539 7.55 28.35 32.69
CA ALA A 539 8.51 28.59 33.75
C ALA A 539 9.62 29.55 33.27
N ALA A 540 10.10 30.43 34.15
CA ALA A 540 11.23 31.32 33.86
C ALA A 540 12.53 30.51 33.76
N THR A 541 13.36 30.81 32.76
CA THR A 541 14.62 30.11 32.52
C THR A 541 15.74 30.61 33.44
N LEU A 542 16.59 29.71 33.95
CA LEU A 542 17.83 30.05 34.66
C LEU A 542 18.95 30.31 33.62
N GLU A 543 19.68 31.42 33.81
CA GLU A 543 20.70 32.00 32.94
C GLU A 543 21.69 30.99 32.31
N VAL A 544 21.40 30.50 31.09
CA VAL A 544 22.40 29.92 30.20
C VAL A 544 22.05 30.30 28.77
N GLY A 545 22.64 31.40 28.28
CA GLY A 545 22.44 31.89 26.94
C GLY A 545 23.09 33.24 26.72
N ASP A 546 23.13 33.68 25.46
CA ASP A 546 23.54 35.02 25.08
C ASP A 546 22.78 36.07 25.90
N SER A 547 23.49 36.87 26.71
CA SER A 547 22.90 37.84 27.63
C SER A 547 22.14 38.96 26.93
N ARG A 548 22.27 39.07 25.59
CA ARG A 548 21.67 40.12 24.77
C ARG A 548 20.15 40.00 24.56
N ASP A 549 19.53 38.85 24.89
CA ASP A 549 18.07 38.58 24.73
C ASP A 549 17.34 38.30 26.07
N THR A 550 17.96 38.65 27.19
CA THR A 550 17.55 38.22 28.53
C THR A 550 16.16 38.73 28.96
N GLU A 551 15.77 39.94 28.57
CA GLU A 551 14.49 40.53 29.00
C GLU A 551 13.24 39.92 28.33
N GLY A 552 13.41 39.18 27.22
CA GLY A 552 12.30 38.56 26.48
C GLY A 552 12.42 37.05 26.31
N ARG A 553 13.48 36.40 26.81
CA ARG A 553 13.69 34.96 26.62
C ARG A 553 12.85 34.14 27.61
N TRP A 554 12.10 33.18 27.10
CA TRP A 554 11.29 32.23 27.87
C TRP A 554 11.55 30.80 27.43
N HIS A 555 11.41 29.85 28.35
CA HIS A 555 11.49 28.43 28.03
C HIS A 555 10.07 27.83 27.92
N ASP A 556 9.73 27.37 26.73
CA ASP A 556 8.48 26.65 26.46
C ASP A 556 8.61 25.20 26.94
N ALA A 557 8.19 24.93 28.17
CA ALA A 557 8.32 23.61 28.81
C ALA A 557 7.52 22.49 28.11
N TRP A 558 6.60 22.82 27.20
CA TRP A 558 5.87 21.82 26.43
C TRP A 558 6.67 21.34 25.21
N LEU A 559 7.48 22.22 24.62
CA LEU A 559 8.29 21.94 23.45
C LEU A 559 9.79 21.87 23.75
N ASP A 560 10.17 22.07 25.02
CA ASP A 560 11.54 22.06 25.54
C ASP A 560 12.50 22.94 24.72
N ARG A 561 12.11 24.20 24.51
CA ARG A 561 12.89 25.16 23.70
C ARG A 561 12.82 26.58 24.24
N ASP A 562 13.88 27.34 23.99
CA ASP A 562 13.91 28.77 24.30
C ASP A 562 13.31 29.60 23.15
N VAL A 563 12.51 30.60 23.51
CA VAL A 563 11.86 31.54 22.59
C VAL A 563 12.06 32.97 23.06
N LEU A 564 12.08 33.92 22.13
CA LEU A 564 12.02 35.35 22.44
C LEU A 564 10.57 35.81 22.33
N VAL A 565 9.98 36.25 23.44
CA VAL A 565 8.63 36.81 23.51
C VAL A 565 8.74 38.33 23.53
N LEU A 566 8.25 38.95 22.47
CA LEU A 566 8.18 40.39 22.29
C LEU A 566 6.75 40.86 22.50
N GLN A 567 6.58 42.07 23.06
CA GLN A 567 5.26 42.68 23.17
C GLN A 567 4.79 43.15 21.79
N LEU A 568 3.52 42.92 21.50
CA LEU A 568 2.90 43.23 20.23
C LEU A 568 2.54 44.72 20.17
N ASP A 569 3.24 45.48 19.33
CA ASP A 569 2.78 46.76 18.79
C ASP A 569 2.60 46.68 17.27
N ASP A 570 1.94 47.68 16.68
CA ASP A 570 1.60 47.67 15.24
C ASP A 570 2.86 47.54 14.35
N ALA A 571 3.96 48.14 14.78
CA ALA A 571 5.21 48.14 14.03
C ALA A 571 5.96 46.80 14.16
N THR A 572 5.94 46.16 15.33
CA THR A 572 6.47 44.83 15.60
C THR A 572 5.65 43.77 14.90
N LEU A 573 4.32 43.91 14.87
CA LEU A 573 3.44 43.03 14.11
C LEU A 573 3.67 43.17 12.60
N ALA A 574 3.82 44.39 12.09
CA ALA A 574 4.13 44.62 10.68
C ALA A 574 5.48 43.99 10.30
N ARG A 575 6.49 44.16 11.15
CA ARG A 575 7.82 43.55 10.97
C ARG A 575 7.76 42.03 11.07
N ALA A 576 7.08 41.46 12.06
CA ALA A 576 6.92 40.02 12.22
C ALA A 576 6.22 39.40 11.00
N ARG A 577 5.20 40.07 10.45
CA ARG A 577 4.54 39.67 9.20
C ARG A 577 5.46 39.78 8.00
N ALA A 578 6.34 40.78 7.94
CA ALA A 578 7.33 40.90 6.87
C ALA A 578 8.36 39.76 6.95
N PHE A 579 8.88 39.43 8.13
CA PHE A 579 9.79 38.29 8.34
C PHE A 579 9.12 36.96 7.98
N ALA A 580 7.87 36.75 8.43
CA ALA A 580 7.11 35.55 8.10
C ALA A 580 6.82 35.43 6.59
N ARG A 581 6.58 36.55 5.90
CA ARG A 581 6.37 36.58 4.44
C ARG A 581 7.66 36.43 3.64
N ALA A 582 8.76 37.01 4.12
CA ALA A 582 10.08 36.89 3.51
C ALA A 582 10.54 35.42 3.53
N GLY A 583 10.28 34.71 4.63
CA GLY A 583 10.39 33.24 4.72
C GLY A 583 11.78 32.69 4.37
N HIS A 584 12.82 33.53 4.48
CA HIS A 584 14.16 33.20 4.06
C HIS A 584 14.94 32.53 5.19
N ALA A 585 15.69 31.46 4.89
CA ALA A 585 16.35 30.63 5.90
C ALA A 585 17.44 31.36 6.72
N ALA A 586 17.96 32.48 6.21
CA ALA A 586 18.92 33.32 6.94
C ALA A 586 18.24 34.41 7.80
N LEU A 587 16.91 34.50 7.84
CA LEU A 587 16.16 35.37 8.74
C LEU A 587 15.55 34.56 9.87
N THR A 588 15.48 35.16 11.05
CA THR A 588 14.89 34.52 12.22
C THR A 588 13.37 34.30 12.05
N SER A 589 12.89 33.12 12.46
CA SER A 589 11.48 32.73 12.26
C SER A 589 10.56 33.27 13.36
N VAL A 590 9.44 33.87 12.95
CA VAL A 590 8.32 34.20 13.85
C VAL A 590 7.48 32.94 14.08
N LEU A 591 7.45 32.47 15.33
CA LEU A 591 6.83 31.20 15.72
C LEU A 591 5.34 31.36 15.99
N ARG A 592 4.95 32.47 16.61
CA ARG A 592 3.55 32.74 16.99
C ARG A 592 3.32 34.23 17.11
N VAL A 593 2.12 34.66 16.75
CA VAL A 593 1.57 35.97 17.09
C VAL A 593 0.27 35.72 17.85
N ASP A 594 0.25 36.02 19.14
CA ASP A 594 -0.93 35.90 19.98
C ASP A 594 -1.55 37.27 20.20
N LEU A 595 -2.65 37.53 19.48
CA LEU A 595 -3.36 38.80 19.57
C LEU A 595 -4.19 38.94 20.86
N ALA A 596 -4.48 37.84 21.57
CA ALA A 596 -5.26 37.85 22.79
C ALA A 596 -4.38 38.14 24.02
N SER A 597 -3.14 37.61 24.06
CA SER A 597 -2.14 38.00 25.07
C SER A 597 -1.31 39.23 24.67
N GLY A 598 -1.33 39.63 23.39
CA GLY A 598 -0.58 40.79 22.90
C GLY A 598 0.91 40.50 22.74
N GLU A 599 1.27 39.29 22.30
CA GLU A 599 2.67 38.83 22.27
C GLU A 599 3.06 38.25 20.91
N VAL A 600 4.33 38.41 20.55
CA VAL A 600 4.96 37.77 19.39
C VAL A 600 6.10 36.90 19.87
N TRP A 601 6.03 35.61 19.54
CA TRP A 601 7.05 34.65 19.91
C TRP A 601 7.93 34.39 18.70
N VAL A 602 9.23 34.57 18.86
CA VAL A 602 10.23 34.48 17.81
C VAL A 602 11.26 33.43 18.23
N ALA A 603 11.76 32.66 17.27
CA ALA A 603 12.85 31.74 17.53
C ALA A 603 14.12 32.52 17.89
N LEU A 604 14.99 31.94 18.72
CA LEU A 604 16.31 32.54 18.96
C LEU A 604 17.30 32.08 17.88
N PRO A 605 18.23 32.96 17.45
CA PRO A 605 19.25 32.58 16.49
C PRO A 605 20.12 31.46 17.06
N GLN A 606 20.49 30.50 16.22
CA GLN A 606 21.35 29.38 16.60
C GLN A 606 22.83 29.76 16.41
N GLY A 607 23.71 29.26 17.28
CA GLY A 607 25.15 29.49 17.22
C GLY A 607 25.62 30.70 18.01
N ARG A 608 26.73 31.29 17.57
CA ARG A 608 27.38 32.43 18.22
C ARG A 608 27.41 33.65 17.31
N ALA A 609 27.25 34.83 17.90
CA ALA A 609 27.32 36.08 17.18
C ALA A 609 28.74 36.30 16.64
N LEU A 610 28.84 36.93 15.48
CA LEU A 610 30.13 37.25 14.85
C LEU A 610 30.99 38.18 15.72
N ALA A 611 30.36 38.98 16.59
CA ALA A 611 31.04 39.84 17.55
C ALA A 611 31.80 39.05 18.63
N ASP A 612 31.37 37.81 18.92
CA ASP A 612 31.99 36.97 19.97
C ASP A 612 33.11 36.08 19.42
N GLU A 613 33.10 35.84 18.10
CA GLU A 613 34.10 35.06 17.38
C GLU A 613 34.50 35.81 16.11
N ALA A 614 35.57 36.61 16.20
CA ALA A 614 36.07 37.43 15.11
C ALA A 614 36.50 36.55 13.91
N ARG A 615 35.59 36.37 12.97
CA ARG A 615 35.81 35.69 11.69
C ARG A 615 35.14 36.47 10.57
N ALA A 616 35.80 36.54 9.42
CA ALA A 616 35.19 37.10 8.23
C ALA A 616 34.10 36.17 7.69
N LEU A 617 33.01 36.76 7.18
CA LEU A 617 32.00 35.98 6.47
C LEU A 617 32.59 35.41 5.17
N THR A 618 32.16 34.22 4.78
CA THR A 618 32.50 33.67 3.47
C THR A 618 31.70 34.37 2.38
N ARG A 619 32.16 34.28 1.12
CA ARG A 619 31.43 34.82 -0.04
C ARG A 619 30.02 34.23 -0.17
N ALA A 620 29.85 32.94 0.13
CA ALA A 620 28.55 32.28 0.09
C ALA A 620 27.61 32.81 1.19
N GLN A 621 28.12 33.05 2.40
CA GLN A 621 27.33 33.62 3.50
C GLN A 621 26.91 35.07 3.21
N ARG A 622 27.79 35.90 2.64
CA ARG A 622 27.42 37.27 2.23
C ARG A 622 26.37 37.28 1.12
N ALA A 623 26.51 36.41 0.11
CA ALA A 623 25.50 36.28 -0.94
C ALA A 623 24.13 35.90 -0.37
N ARG A 624 24.10 34.91 0.53
CA ARG A 624 22.87 34.45 1.19
C ARG A 624 22.26 35.50 2.11
N LEU A 625 23.08 36.31 2.77
CA LEU A 625 22.61 37.47 3.54
C LEU A 625 21.96 38.51 2.61
N GLY A 626 22.59 38.81 1.47
CA GLY A 626 22.03 39.72 0.47
C GLY A 626 20.68 39.23 -0.08
N GLU A 627 20.56 37.93 -0.38
CA GLU A 627 19.30 37.31 -0.80
C GLU A 627 18.22 37.41 0.29
N ALA A 628 18.59 37.21 1.56
CA ALA A 628 17.69 37.32 2.70
C ALA A 628 17.12 38.73 2.85
N ILE A 629 17.99 39.74 2.76
CA ILE A 629 17.60 41.15 2.87
C ILE A 629 16.75 41.57 1.67
N ALA A 630 17.09 41.14 0.46
CA ALA A 630 16.27 41.39 -0.73
C ALA A 630 14.87 40.78 -0.58
N ALA A 631 14.77 39.56 -0.05
CA ALA A 631 13.48 38.92 0.24
C ALA A 631 12.68 39.66 1.32
N LEU A 632 13.36 40.19 2.34
CA LEU A 632 12.73 40.99 3.40
C LEU A 632 12.18 42.32 2.85
N HIS A 633 12.96 43.03 2.03
CA HIS A 633 12.54 44.27 1.38
C HIS A 633 11.37 44.03 0.42
N ALA A 634 11.41 42.94 -0.36
CA ALA A 634 10.30 42.54 -1.23
C ALA A 634 9.02 42.21 -0.45
N ALA A 635 9.14 41.74 0.79
CA ALA A 635 8.01 41.51 1.70
C ALA A 635 7.50 42.79 2.38
N GLY A 636 8.08 43.95 2.06
CA GLY A 636 7.71 45.25 2.61
C GLY A 636 8.22 45.47 4.05
N GLY A 637 9.30 44.81 4.44
CA GLY A 637 9.99 45.04 5.71
C GLY A 637 11.47 45.34 5.51
N ALA A 638 12.14 45.76 6.57
CA ALA A 638 13.59 45.96 6.57
C ALA A 638 14.16 45.49 7.91
N HIS A 639 15.44 45.13 7.92
CA HIS A 639 16.10 44.67 9.14
C HIS A 639 16.54 45.86 9.98
N GLY A 640 17.35 46.75 9.39
CA GLY A 640 17.88 47.96 9.98
C GLY A 640 19.23 47.81 10.69
N CYS A 641 19.53 46.60 11.17
CA CYS A 641 20.71 46.28 11.98
C CYS A 641 21.47 45.07 11.40
N ILE A 642 22.33 45.28 10.40
CA ILE A 642 23.18 44.22 9.84
C ILE A 642 24.61 44.48 10.31
N ASP A 643 24.96 43.92 11.46
CA ASP A 643 26.26 44.05 12.08
C ASP A 643 26.72 42.73 12.71
N SER A 644 27.93 42.72 13.27
CA SER A 644 28.49 41.52 13.88
C SER A 644 27.73 41.03 15.13
N GLN A 645 26.87 41.85 15.74
CA GLN A 645 26.07 41.46 16.91
C GLN A 645 24.77 40.76 16.54
N HIS A 646 24.24 41.01 15.34
CA HIS A 646 23.01 40.39 14.85
C HIS A 646 23.26 39.23 13.89
N LEU A 647 24.49 39.08 13.40
CA LEU A 647 24.88 37.98 12.52
C LEU A 647 25.42 36.81 13.33
N TYR A 648 24.70 35.69 13.31
CA TYR A 648 25.07 34.45 14.00
C TYR A 648 25.48 33.41 12.98
N VAL A 649 26.56 32.70 13.26
CA VAL A 649 27.00 31.61 12.40
C VAL A 649 27.12 30.32 13.21
N HIS A 650 26.44 29.29 12.71
CA HIS A 650 26.44 27.94 13.27
C HIS A 650 26.65 26.93 12.15
N ASP A 651 27.63 26.04 12.29
CA ASP A 651 27.94 25.00 11.30
C ASP A 651 28.07 25.51 9.84
N GLY A 652 28.59 26.74 9.68
CA GLY A 652 28.77 27.39 8.38
C GLY A 652 27.52 28.07 7.83
N GLU A 653 26.38 27.96 8.49
CA GLU A 653 25.13 28.63 8.14
C GLU A 653 24.99 29.98 8.86
N LEU A 654 24.53 30.99 8.14
CA LEU A 654 24.37 32.37 8.65
C LEU A 654 22.90 32.63 8.97
N THR A 655 22.63 33.05 10.20
CA THR A 655 21.32 33.53 10.64
C THR A 655 21.44 34.97 11.11
N LEU A 656 20.59 35.85 10.57
CA LEU A 656 20.41 37.20 11.05
C LEU A 656 19.32 37.20 12.13
N ALA A 657 19.74 37.49 13.36
CA ALA A 657 18.90 37.55 14.55
C ALA A 657 17.80 38.58 14.40
N TYR A 658 16.62 38.34 14.99
CA TYR A 658 15.55 39.32 14.95
C TYR A 658 16.03 40.64 15.62
N PRO A 659 15.80 41.80 14.99
CA PRO A 659 16.35 43.06 15.47
C PRO A 659 15.71 43.43 16.82
N ARG A 660 16.56 43.83 17.76
CA ARG A 660 16.17 44.12 19.15
C ARG A 660 15.71 45.56 19.35
N GLU A 661 16.07 46.45 18.43
CA GLU A 661 15.70 47.87 18.49
C GLU A 661 14.27 48.12 18.04
N ALA A 662 13.67 49.20 18.54
CA ALA A 662 12.32 49.59 18.20
C ALA A 662 12.19 49.84 16.68
N PRO A 663 11.12 49.36 16.04
CA PRO A 663 10.94 49.49 14.61
C PRO A 663 10.84 50.95 14.14
N GLY A 664 11.73 51.36 13.24
CA GLY A 664 11.73 52.66 12.55
C GLY A 664 11.13 52.63 11.15
N ASP A 665 11.23 53.74 10.42
CA ASP A 665 10.74 53.86 9.04
C ASP A 665 11.40 52.84 8.10
N VAL A 666 10.58 52.10 7.35
CA VAL A 666 11.05 50.94 6.58
C VAL A 666 11.99 51.35 5.45
N GLU A 667 11.79 52.51 4.81
CA GLU A 667 12.66 52.97 3.72
C GLU A 667 14.03 53.42 4.24
N GLU A 668 14.07 54.08 5.40
CA GLU A 668 15.31 54.45 6.06
C GLU A 668 16.11 53.20 6.49
N LEU A 669 15.42 52.22 7.09
CA LEU A 669 16.05 50.96 7.52
C LEU A 669 16.52 50.11 6.33
N ALA A 670 15.76 50.09 5.22
CA ALA A 670 16.18 49.40 4.00
C ALA A 670 17.44 50.04 3.39
N SER A 671 17.54 51.36 3.45
CA SER A 671 18.73 52.09 3.01
C SER A 671 19.96 51.75 3.87
N ARG A 672 19.78 51.59 5.18
CA ARG A 672 20.83 51.14 6.10
C ARG A 672 21.26 49.69 5.83
N ASP A 673 20.31 48.80 5.57
CA ASP A 673 20.61 47.40 5.22
C ASP A 673 21.51 47.31 3.98
N LEU A 674 21.20 48.08 2.93
CA LEU A 674 21.99 48.10 1.69
C LEU A 674 23.39 48.66 1.92
N ALA A 675 23.51 49.73 2.71
CA ALA A 675 24.81 50.31 3.05
C ALA A 675 25.69 49.32 3.83
N ALA A 676 25.11 48.60 4.80
CA ALA A 676 25.80 47.60 5.59
C ALA A 676 26.29 46.41 4.73
N LEU A 677 25.48 45.94 3.79
CA LEU A 677 25.90 44.90 2.84
C LEU A 677 27.07 45.35 1.96
N GLN A 678 27.05 46.59 1.48
CA GLN A 678 28.14 47.16 0.67
C GLN A 678 29.44 47.33 1.46
N GLU A 679 29.35 47.61 2.76
CA GLU A 679 30.51 47.70 3.64
C GLU A 679 31.11 46.32 3.95
N LEU A 680 30.27 45.30 4.19
CA LEU A 680 30.70 43.91 4.35
C LEU A 680 31.40 43.36 3.10
N ASP A 681 30.98 43.76 1.90
CA ASP A 681 31.64 43.38 0.66
C ASP A 681 32.95 44.14 0.40
N ARG A 682 33.04 45.42 0.79
CA ARG A 682 34.29 46.20 0.69
C ARG A 682 35.37 45.66 1.62
N ASN A 683 35.04 45.42 2.89
CA ASN A 683 36.01 44.88 3.87
C ASN A 683 36.55 43.51 3.45
N ALA A 684 35.75 42.70 2.74
CA ALA A 684 36.19 41.41 2.22
C ALA A 684 37.12 41.50 0.99
N LEU A 685 37.14 42.64 0.28
CA LEU A 685 38.06 42.90 -0.82
C LEU A 685 39.40 43.43 -0.32
N ASP A 686 39.41 44.18 0.79
CA ASP A 686 40.64 44.67 1.43
C ASP A 686 41.41 43.57 2.21
N GLU A 687 40.75 42.47 2.55
CA GLU A 687 41.35 41.27 3.19
C GLU A 687 41.99 40.27 2.19
N LEU A 688 41.77 40.44 0.88
CA LEU A 688 42.32 39.62 -0.22
C LEU A 688 43.54 40.28 -0.86
#